data_AF-A0A1Q7VFM6-F1
#
_entry.id   AF-A0A1Q7VFM6-F1
#
_cell.length_a   1.000
_cell.length_b   1.000
_cell.length_c   1.000
_cell.angle_alpha   90.00
_cell.angle_beta   90.00
_cell.angle_gamma   90.00
#
_symmetry.space_group_name_H-M   'P 1'
#
loop_
_entity.id
_entity.type
_entity.pdbx_description
1 polymer ?
#
loop_
_entity_poly.entity_id
_entity_poly.type
_entity_poly.pdbx_seq_one_letter_code
_entity_poly.pdbx_strand_id
1 'polypeptide(L)'
;MAIHRLLLSFTSLLDRVGDLLMARAERSGIREEQMLCLDSRAVLIKQRNTLMTDFERNLRKLVDERMGGRSEAKEHYSQVDVKKLTLVDTSAMDESVLCSNIIRVVENQCEAELRELNRGIGYLLGRPDLETAANPLAPTTIVEAFAQALHGIGGDERIKLAILKELNHTSLGDINAIYADLNRHIEGLQILPKHRVAITRSQAADRAHGDRAHGDGKGEQDARPAPEIDLMAVLQRLVNANMAMRSRGAKMLAGLPPGGIQVPSLDGRGPPSLSMGFPAGAFGFGAGGGAGAQMDQVGPFGGQRILITPELADALGRLQHGETGFDVGGVPLHVTGLQQDMHNVLRDIQESPLGERANQLEAMTIELVAMLFDFIFETRDLPDSIKALVGRLQIPVLKAAMLDGAFFSKKSHPSRLLVNALADAGIGWSPTMGQDDPLYRKIEQIVHRVLDDFTDDIGLFDELRKDLEAFLADEERAAEVTIQSTADEINQRDHHEIARMVARSEIERRLREFPAPNFLASFLRDKWIDTLTQIHLNQGEESEAWNSALATLDDLVWSVQPKRLTADRRRLVAMLRNLLKQLHGGLHNVAWEQGERETFMSNLVEAHAAAVKPSLASTPLPTVAVAEAATVAAEQATAKGDIETANKARALAQAMTPAPLAPEPEPVPAPVQDRFAEVAASLERGMWVEFEGEDGHLAFAKLAWVSPLRGTYLFTNRQGQKAVSLTADELADRFRTDRARLVEAAPLVDRAFVSMMAKLEEKFGTDATPAPEPA
;
A
#
# COMPACT_ATOMS: atom_id res chain seq x y z
N MET A 1 -12.38 22.38 24.29
CA MET A 1 -12.85 21.06 24.75
C MET A 1 -11.92 19.95 24.26
N ALA A 2 -11.74 19.78 22.94
CA ALA A 2 -10.82 18.80 22.33
C ALA A 2 -9.43 18.77 22.97
N ILE A 3 -8.75 19.94 22.99
CA ILE A 3 -7.40 20.10 23.57
C ILE A 3 -7.34 19.64 25.03
N HIS A 4 -8.34 19.96 25.84
CA HIS A 4 -8.36 19.57 27.25
C HIS A 4 -8.47 18.04 27.44
N ARG A 5 -9.28 17.35 26.62
CA ARG A 5 -9.39 15.89 26.66
C ARG A 5 -8.13 15.20 26.14
N LEU A 6 -7.52 15.75 25.10
CA LEU A 6 -6.22 15.28 24.60
C LEU A 6 -5.13 15.38 25.67
N LEU A 7 -5.07 16.48 26.41
CA LEU A 7 -4.09 16.64 27.50
C LEU A 7 -4.28 15.63 28.64
N LEU A 8 -5.52 15.31 29.00
CA LEU A 8 -5.82 14.28 30.01
C LEU A 8 -5.38 12.89 29.53
N SER A 9 -5.66 12.55 28.27
CA SER A 9 -5.24 11.29 27.66
C SER A 9 -3.72 11.17 27.60
N PHE A 10 -3.02 12.22 27.15
CA PHE A 10 -1.56 12.24 27.10
C PHE A 10 -0.92 12.14 28.49
N THR A 11 -1.58 12.63 29.54
CA THR A 11 -1.09 12.46 30.92
C THR A 11 -1.08 10.97 31.32
N SER A 12 -2.18 10.24 31.05
CA SER A 12 -2.26 8.79 31.29
C SER A 12 -1.28 8.02 30.42
N LEU A 13 -1.08 8.47 29.18
CA LEU A 13 -0.14 7.86 28.26
C LEU A 13 1.30 7.96 28.77
N LEU A 14 1.72 9.14 29.26
CA LEU A 14 3.06 9.35 29.80
C LEU A 14 3.35 8.41 30.97
N ASP A 15 2.35 8.13 31.80
CA ASP A 15 2.48 7.17 32.90
C ASP A 15 2.73 5.74 32.34
N ARG A 16 1.98 5.32 31.30
CA ARG A 16 2.20 4.02 30.62
C ARG A 16 3.56 3.92 29.93
N VAL A 17 4.01 4.97 29.25
CA VAL A 17 5.34 5.02 28.63
C VAL A 17 6.43 4.92 29.70
N GLY A 18 6.24 5.56 30.85
CA GLY A 18 7.12 5.42 32.00
C GLY A 18 7.22 3.98 32.53
N ASP A 19 6.11 3.25 32.54
CA ASP A 19 6.06 1.84 32.97
C ASP A 19 6.70 0.91 31.92
N LEU A 20 6.49 1.15 30.63
CA LEU A 20 7.12 0.39 29.54
C LEU A 20 8.63 0.57 29.50
N LEU A 21 9.12 1.80 29.70
CA LEU A 21 10.56 2.08 29.85
C LEU A 21 11.17 1.28 31.01
N MET A 22 10.44 1.13 32.13
CA MET A 22 10.87 0.31 33.26
C MET A 22 10.91 -1.18 32.89
N ALA A 23 9.84 -1.70 32.30
CA ALA A 23 9.75 -3.10 31.90
C ALA A 23 10.78 -3.48 30.81
N ARG A 24 11.20 -2.52 29.97
CA ARG A 24 12.28 -2.68 29.00
C ARG A 24 13.65 -2.66 29.66
N ALA A 25 13.87 -1.80 30.66
CA ALA A 25 15.10 -1.79 31.44
C ALA A 25 15.32 -3.10 32.22
N GLU A 26 14.26 -3.75 32.68
CA GLU A 26 14.33 -5.05 33.36
C GLU A 26 14.63 -6.22 32.42
N ARG A 27 14.23 -6.11 31.14
CA ARG A 27 14.41 -7.15 30.12
C ARG A 27 15.72 -7.03 29.32
N SER A 28 16.31 -5.84 29.23
CA SER A 28 17.56 -5.66 28.47
C SER A 28 18.76 -6.23 29.22
N GLY A 29 19.54 -7.08 28.54
CA GLY A 29 20.82 -7.62 29.05
C GLY A 29 22.00 -6.66 28.86
N ILE A 30 21.80 -5.52 28.18
CA ILE A 30 22.84 -4.55 27.85
C ILE A 30 22.78 -3.40 28.85
N ARG A 31 23.85 -3.22 29.63
CA ARG A 31 23.93 -2.20 30.69
C ARG A 31 23.69 -0.78 30.17
N GLU A 32 24.17 -0.46 28.97
CA GLU A 32 23.99 0.87 28.36
C GLU A 32 22.52 1.16 28.02
N GLU A 33 21.81 0.19 27.43
CA GLU A 33 20.38 0.34 27.13
C GLU A 33 19.51 0.37 28.38
N GLN A 34 19.88 -0.43 29.39
CA GLN A 34 19.23 -0.43 30.69
C GLN A 34 19.36 0.94 31.36
N MET A 35 20.55 1.55 31.39
CA MET A 35 20.77 2.89 31.92
C MET A 35 19.98 3.94 31.13
N LEU A 36 19.98 3.88 29.79
CA LEU A 36 19.23 4.80 28.93
C LEU A 36 17.72 4.77 29.21
N CYS A 37 17.13 3.58 29.37
CA CYS A 37 15.70 3.46 29.69
C CYS A 37 15.36 4.03 31.07
N LEU A 38 16.21 3.79 32.08
CA LEU A 38 16.02 4.32 33.43
C LEU A 38 16.18 5.84 33.49
N ASP A 39 17.18 6.38 32.80
CA ASP A 39 17.40 7.82 32.69
C ASP A 39 16.24 8.49 31.94
N SER A 40 15.73 7.86 30.88
CA SER A 40 14.59 8.36 30.12
C SER A 40 13.32 8.44 30.96
N ARG A 41 13.06 7.39 31.76
CA ARG A 41 11.95 7.37 32.72
C ARG A 41 12.11 8.44 33.81
N ALA A 42 13.32 8.59 34.36
CA ALA A 42 13.58 9.59 35.40
C ALA A 42 13.36 11.02 34.90
N VAL A 43 13.80 11.31 33.68
CA VAL A 43 13.58 12.61 33.02
C VAL A 43 12.09 12.85 32.77
N LEU A 44 11.37 11.86 32.25
CA LEU A 44 9.93 11.94 31.97
C LEU A 44 9.11 12.21 33.24
N ILE A 45 9.43 11.55 34.36
CA ILE A 45 8.76 11.78 35.65
C ILE A 45 9.10 13.18 36.21
N LYS A 46 10.37 13.58 36.17
CA LYS A 46 10.83 14.85 36.75
C LYS A 46 10.29 16.07 36.01
N GLN A 47 10.22 16.00 34.67
CA GLN A 47 9.85 17.13 33.81
C GLN A 47 8.42 17.03 33.27
N ARG A 48 7.60 16.10 33.78
CA ARG A 48 6.22 15.85 33.31
C ARG A 48 5.37 17.11 33.18
N ASN A 49 5.37 17.96 34.21
CA ASN A 49 4.54 19.16 34.23
C ASN A 49 5.02 20.19 33.19
N THR A 50 6.33 20.31 32.99
CA THR A 50 6.92 21.19 31.98
C THR A 50 6.59 20.68 30.57
N LEU A 51 6.79 19.39 30.32
CA LEU A 51 6.44 18.73 29.05
C LEU A 51 4.97 18.95 28.69
N MET A 52 4.05 18.71 29.62
CA MET A 52 2.61 18.89 29.36
C MET A 52 2.22 20.35 29.13
N THR A 53 2.89 21.29 29.81
CA THR A 53 2.66 22.73 29.61
C THR A 53 3.16 23.19 28.24
N ASP A 54 4.34 22.73 27.83
CA ASP A 54 4.91 23.05 26.52
C ASP A 54 4.13 22.34 25.39
N PHE A 55 3.68 21.11 25.62
CA PHE A 55 2.79 20.38 24.70
C PHE A 55 1.46 21.12 24.51
N GLU A 56 0.81 21.57 25.59
CA GLU A 56 -0.42 22.37 25.48
C GLU A 56 -0.18 23.66 24.70
N ARG A 57 0.93 24.36 24.96
CA ARG A 57 1.28 25.60 24.27
C ARG A 57 1.51 25.38 22.78
N ASN A 58 2.28 24.35 22.41
CA ASN A 58 2.60 24.02 21.03
C ASN A 58 1.35 23.53 20.28
N LEU A 59 0.53 22.70 20.92
CA LEU A 59 -0.70 22.19 20.33
C LEU A 59 -1.69 23.32 20.03
N ARG A 60 -1.89 24.25 20.98
CA ARG A 60 -2.75 25.43 20.76
C ARG A 60 -2.25 26.29 19.62
N LYS A 61 -0.94 26.55 19.58
CA LYS A 61 -0.31 27.33 18.52
C LYS A 61 -0.54 26.70 17.14
N LEU A 62 -0.26 25.41 16.98
CA LEU A 62 -0.42 24.70 15.70
C LEU A 62 -1.89 24.60 15.27
N VAL A 63 -2.81 24.38 16.22
CA VAL A 63 -4.25 24.37 15.94
C VAL A 63 -4.71 25.75 15.45
N ASP A 64 -4.29 26.83 16.12
CA ASP A 64 -4.66 28.20 15.74
C ASP A 64 -4.08 28.58 14.36
N GLU A 65 -2.84 28.15 14.05
CA GLU A 65 -2.21 28.34 12.75
C GLU A 65 -2.96 27.60 11.62
N ARG A 66 -3.32 26.34 11.85
CA ARG A 66 -4.08 25.53 10.89
C ARG A 66 -5.52 26.03 10.72
N MET A 67 -6.19 26.46 11.80
CA MET A 67 -7.51 27.12 11.75
C MET A 67 -7.45 28.44 10.97
N GLY A 68 -6.34 29.19 11.07
CA GLY A 68 -6.11 30.43 10.34
C GLY A 68 -5.74 30.25 8.86
N GLY A 69 -5.72 29.02 8.34
CA GLY A 69 -5.29 28.71 6.98
C GLY A 69 -3.79 28.91 6.73
N ARG A 70 -3.01 29.16 7.80
CA ARG A 70 -1.55 29.23 7.78
C ARG A 70 -0.99 27.86 8.16
N SER A 71 -1.38 26.82 7.42
CA SER A 71 -0.54 25.63 7.41
C SER A 71 0.74 26.04 6.70
N GLU A 72 1.90 25.89 7.34
CA GLU A 72 3.16 26.00 6.62
C GLU A 72 3.02 25.14 5.36
N ALA A 73 3.11 25.78 4.19
CA ALA A 73 3.36 25.04 2.98
C ALA A 73 4.61 24.23 3.27
N LYS A 74 4.52 22.89 3.24
CA LYS A 74 5.70 22.02 3.25
C LYS A 74 6.74 22.73 2.40
N GLU A 75 7.88 23.11 3.00
CA GLU A 75 8.90 23.85 2.27
C GLU A 75 9.13 23.12 0.96
N HIS A 76 8.82 23.79 -0.15
CA HIS A 76 9.10 23.25 -1.45
C HIS A 76 10.61 23.02 -1.50
N TYR A 77 11.04 21.75 -1.54
CA TYR A 77 12.45 21.37 -1.65
C TYR A 77 13.18 22.06 -2.83
N SER A 78 12.44 22.66 -3.76
CA SER A 78 12.95 23.47 -4.88
C SER A 78 13.27 24.93 -4.55
N GLN A 79 12.93 25.45 -3.36
CA GLN A 79 13.28 26.81 -2.91
C GLN A 79 14.23 26.82 -1.70
N VAL A 80 14.68 25.67 -1.23
CA VAL A 80 15.70 25.60 -0.18
C VAL A 80 17.03 26.06 -0.78
N ASP A 81 17.48 27.25 -0.39
CA ASP A 81 18.82 27.75 -0.71
C ASP A 81 19.83 26.68 -0.27
N VAL A 82 20.65 26.17 -1.20
CA VAL A 82 21.60 25.07 -0.95
C VAL A 82 22.59 25.44 0.19
N LYS A 83 22.75 26.74 0.47
CA LYS A 83 23.54 27.25 1.60
C LYS A 83 22.86 27.14 2.98
N LYS A 84 21.56 26.81 3.03
CA LYS A 84 20.78 26.57 4.26
C LYS A 84 20.62 25.08 4.60
N LEU A 85 21.04 24.18 3.72
CA LEU A 85 21.07 22.75 4.00
C LEU A 85 22.19 22.45 4.98
N THR A 86 21.85 22.33 6.26
CA THR A 86 22.72 21.76 7.27
C THR A 86 22.62 20.24 7.20
N LEU A 87 23.76 19.56 7.29
CA LEU A 87 23.82 18.10 7.41
C LEU A 87 22.92 17.69 8.59
N VAL A 88 21.80 17.02 8.29
CA VAL A 88 20.87 16.55 9.30
C VAL A 88 21.52 15.35 9.97
N ASP A 89 21.79 15.46 11.27
CA ASP A 89 22.35 14.38 12.07
C ASP A 89 21.42 13.16 12.02
N THR A 90 22.01 11.95 12.02
CA THR A 90 21.27 10.66 11.97
C THR A 90 20.11 10.54 12.97
N SER A 91 20.21 11.21 14.12
CA SER A 91 19.17 11.27 15.15
C SER A 91 17.91 12.04 14.75
N ALA A 92 18.04 13.10 13.96
CA ALA A 92 16.90 13.91 13.49
C ALA A 92 16.12 13.19 12.37
N MET A 93 16.80 12.36 11.57
CA MET A 93 16.13 11.46 10.63
C MET A 93 15.35 10.37 11.37
N ASP A 94 15.95 9.74 12.39
CA ASP A 94 15.30 8.74 13.22
C ASP A 94 14.05 9.30 13.92
N GLU A 95 14.10 10.55 14.40
CA GLU A 95 12.95 11.25 14.98
C GLU A 95 11.81 11.42 13.97
N SER A 96 12.11 11.89 12.76
CA SER A 96 11.11 12.09 11.70
C SER A 96 10.43 10.79 11.28
N VAL A 97 11.20 9.69 11.19
CA VAL A 97 10.67 8.36 10.86
C VAL A 97 9.75 7.85 11.98
N LEU A 98 10.15 7.98 13.25
CA LEU A 98 9.32 7.58 14.38
C LEU A 98 8.02 8.38 14.46
N CYS A 99 8.08 9.70 14.29
CA CYS A 99 6.89 10.55 14.24
C CYS A 99 5.95 10.17 13.09
N SER A 100 6.50 9.93 11.90
CA SER A 100 5.72 9.50 10.72
C SER A 100 5.03 8.16 10.95
N ASN A 101 5.69 7.21 11.61
CA ASN A 101 5.11 5.91 11.96
C ASN A 101 3.99 6.06 12.99
N ILE A 102 4.18 6.84 14.05
CA ILE A 102 3.15 7.10 15.07
C ILE A 102 1.91 7.72 14.41
N ILE A 103 2.10 8.72 13.54
CA ILE A 103 1.00 9.38 12.81
C ILE A 103 0.20 8.35 12.00
N ARG A 104 0.88 7.51 11.21
CA ARG A 104 0.22 6.47 10.40
C ARG A 104 -0.57 5.47 11.26
N VAL A 105 -0.01 5.05 12.40
CA VAL A 105 -0.68 4.13 13.32
C VAL A 105 -1.97 4.75 13.87
N VAL A 106 -1.93 6.03 14.27
CA VAL A 106 -3.12 6.75 14.76
C VAL A 106 -4.16 6.97 13.67
N GLU A 107 -3.73 7.36 12.47
CA GLU A 107 -4.62 7.57 11.32
C GLU A 107 -5.36 6.28 10.95
N ASN A 108 -4.65 5.15 10.89
CA ASN A 108 -5.25 3.85 10.60
C ASN A 108 -6.23 3.40 11.69
N GLN A 109 -5.89 3.61 12.97
CA GLN A 109 -6.76 3.23 14.09
C GLN A 109 -8.02 4.11 14.21
N CYS A 110 -7.98 5.35 13.69
CA CYS A 110 -9.05 6.33 13.83
C CYS A 110 -9.73 6.69 12.51
N GLU A 111 -9.54 5.90 11.45
CA GLU A 111 -9.95 6.27 10.08
C GLU A 111 -11.42 6.68 9.98
N ALA A 112 -12.32 5.89 10.56
CA ALA A 112 -13.76 6.14 10.54
C ALA A 112 -14.13 7.47 11.23
N GLU A 113 -13.64 7.66 12.47
CA GLU A 113 -13.93 8.86 13.27
C GLU A 113 -13.26 10.11 12.69
N LEU A 114 -12.04 9.98 12.16
CA LEU A 114 -11.34 11.08 11.49
C LEU A 114 -12.07 11.54 10.23
N ARG A 115 -12.63 10.61 9.45
CA ARG A 115 -13.40 10.94 8.24
C ARG A 115 -14.63 11.78 8.56
N GLU A 116 -15.36 11.42 9.62
CA GLU A 116 -16.52 12.19 10.08
C GLU A 116 -16.14 13.54 10.67
N LEU A 117 -15.03 13.58 11.41
CA LEU A 117 -14.51 14.80 12.00
C LEU A 117 -14.03 15.79 10.92
N ASN A 118 -13.32 15.30 9.91
CA ASN A 118 -12.86 16.09 8.77
C ASN A 118 -14.05 16.72 8.03
N ARG A 119 -15.14 15.98 7.85
CA ARG A 119 -16.38 16.50 7.26
C ARG A 119 -17.00 17.60 8.12
N GLY A 120 -17.08 17.39 9.44
CA GLY A 120 -17.64 18.36 10.38
C GLY A 120 -16.81 19.65 10.47
N ILE A 121 -15.50 19.52 10.63
CA ILE A 121 -14.55 20.64 10.69
C ILE A 121 -14.45 21.33 9.32
N GLY A 122 -14.43 20.57 8.23
CA GLY A 122 -14.46 21.09 6.88
C GLY A 122 -15.66 21.98 6.64
N TYR A 123 -16.85 21.55 7.05
CA TYR A 123 -18.05 22.40 6.99
C TYR A 123 -17.91 23.68 7.84
N LEU A 124 -17.39 23.57 9.07
CA LEU A 124 -17.15 24.72 9.95
C LEU A 124 -16.14 25.73 9.38
N LEU A 125 -15.15 25.24 8.62
CA LEU A 125 -14.12 26.05 7.97
C LEU A 125 -14.51 26.50 6.55
N GLY A 126 -15.70 26.13 6.06
CA GLY A 126 -16.13 26.42 4.69
C GLY A 126 -15.34 25.66 3.60
N ARG A 127 -14.73 24.53 3.95
CA ARG A 127 -13.93 23.63 3.10
C ARG A 127 -14.52 22.21 3.14
N PRO A 128 -15.51 21.88 2.29
CA PRO A 128 -16.22 20.59 2.36
C PRO A 128 -15.33 19.37 2.07
N ASP A 129 -14.26 19.55 1.28
CA ASP A 129 -13.28 18.52 0.91
C ASP A 129 -11.98 18.64 1.74
N LEU A 130 -12.11 18.79 3.06
CA LEU A 130 -10.94 18.94 3.94
C LEU A 130 -10.18 17.60 4.06
N GLU A 131 -8.98 17.55 3.48
CA GLU A 131 -8.05 16.44 3.68
C GLU A 131 -7.61 16.33 5.16
N THR A 132 -7.31 15.12 5.61
CA THR A 132 -6.87 14.86 7.00
C THR A 132 -5.67 15.70 7.42
N ALA A 133 -4.70 15.91 6.52
CA ALA A 133 -3.51 16.72 6.82
C ALA A 133 -3.82 18.21 7.07
N ALA A 134 -4.93 18.72 6.51
CA ALA A 134 -5.39 20.09 6.69
C ALA A 134 -6.32 20.25 7.91
N ASN A 135 -6.68 19.15 8.59
CA ASN A 135 -7.47 19.20 9.81
C ASN A 135 -6.63 19.78 10.97
N PRO A 136 -7.08 20.86 11.65
CA PRO A 136 -6.40 21.43 12.81
C PRO A 136 -6.22 20.46 13.98
N LEU A 137 -7.05 19.41 14.07
CA LEU A 137 -6.96 18.35 15.08
C LEU A 137 -6.44 17.02 14.50
N ALA A 138 -5.75 17.06 13.35
CA ALA A 138 -5.14 15.89 12.74
C ALA A 138 -4.11 15.23 13.65
N PRO A 139 -3.89 13.90 13.51
CA PRO A 139 -2.83 13.20 14.23
C PRO A 139 -1.44 13.83 14.03
N THR A 140 -1.15 14.33 12.82
CA THR A 140 0.06 15.11 12.51
C THR A 140 0.27 16.27 13.49
N THR A 141 -0.76 17.10 13.69
CA THR A 141 -0.73 18.24 14.61
C THR A 141 -0.42 17.84 16.05
N ILE A 142 -0.99 16.71 16.49
CA ILE A 142 -0.86 16.23 17.85
C ILE A 142 0.56 15.68 18.08
N VAL A 143 1.07 14.88 17.15
CA VAL A 143 2.39 14.25 17.26
C VAL A 143 3.51 15.30 17.10
N GLU A 144 3.37 16.24 16.17
CA GLU A 144 4.30 17.37 16.01
C GLU A 144 4.39 18.24 17.27
N ALA A 145 3.24 18.60 17.85
CA ALA A 145 3.21 19.38 19.09
C ALA A 145 3.93 18.66 20.24
N PHE A 146 3.79 17.33 20.31
CA PHE A 146 4.43 16.52 21.34
C PHE A 146 5.95 16.38 21.11
N ALA A 147 6.39 16.11 19.88
CA ALA A 147 7.80 16.06 19.52
C ALA A 147 8.51 17.39 19.83
N GLN A 148 7.90 18.53 19.45
CA GLN A 148 8.42 19.86 19.80
C GLN A 148 8.50 20.09 21.31
N ALA A 149 7.56 19.53 22.08
CA ALA A 149 7.60 19.65 23.54
C ALA A 149 8.70 18.78 24.18
N LEU A 150 9.00 17.61 23.60
CA LEU A 150 10.14 16.78 24.01
C LEU A 150 11.49 17.48 23.77
N HIS A 151 11.59 18.37 22.79
CA HIS A 151 12.81 19.16 22.58
C HIS A 151 13.12 20.10 23.74
N GLY A 152 12.11 20.60 24.44
CA GLY A 152 12.24 21.45 25.62
C GLY A 152 12.61 20.72 26.91
N ILE A 153 12.56 19.38 26.91
CA ILE A 153 12.94 18.57 28.06
C ILE A 153 14.46 18.42 28.10
N GLY A 154 15.08 18.74 29.23
CA GLY A 154 16.51 18.55 29.42
C GLY A 154 16.91 17.07 29.41
N GLY A 155 17.74 16.67 28.45
CA GLY A 155 18.26 15.31 28.28
C GLY A 155 19.07 15.17 26.98
N ASP A 156 19.87 14.10 26.90
CA ASP A 156 20.54 13.69 25.66
C ASP A 156 19.49 13.30 24.59
N GLU A 157 19.80 13.49 23.32
CA GLU A 157 18.91 13.20 22.18
C GLU A 157 18.47 11.74 22.14
N ARG A 158 19.31 10.85 22.68
CA ARG A 158 19.02 9.43 22.90
C ARG A 158 17.82 9.18 23.83
N ILE A 159 17.61 10.03 24.84
CA ILE A 159 16.48 9.93 25.77
C ILE A 159 15.18 10.28 25.05
N LYS A 160 15.19 11.31 24.21
CA LYS A 160 14.03 11.72 23.40
C LYS A 160 13.62 10.59 22.45
N LEU A 161 14.59 10.01 21.75
CA LEU A 161 14.36 8.87 20.86
C LEU A 161 13.84 7.64 21.61
N ALA A 162 14.32 7.37 22.83
CA ALA A 162 13.80 6.26 23.64
C ALA A 162 12.33 6.48 24.02
N ILE A 163 11.94 7.70 24.42
CA ILE A 163 10.55 8.05 24.74
C ILE A 163 9.65 7.93 23.50
N LEU A 164 10.09 8.42 22.34
CA LEU A 164 9.34 8.30 21.08
C LEU A 164 9.21 6.84 20.60
N LYS A 165 10.24 6.02 20.77
CA LYS A 165 10.18 4.58 20.45
C LYS A 165 9.13 3.86 21.29
N GLU A 166 9.09 4.11 22.60
CA GLU A 166 8.09 3.50 23.47
C GLU A 166 6.68 4.06 23.23
N LEU A 167 6.57 5.34 22.85
CA LEU A 167 5.31 5.91 22.38
C LEU A 167 4.78 5.19 21.13
N ASN A 168 5.65 4.84 20.17
CA ASN A 168 5.29 4.10 18.97
C ASN A 168 4.76 2.68 19.28
N HIS A 169 5.25 2.05 20.34
CA HIS A 169 4.77 0.74 20.79
C HIS A 169 3.50 0.82 21.64
N THR A 170 3.12 2.00 22.13
CA THR A 170 1.93 2.19 22.97
C THR A 170 0.74 2.50 22.08
N SER A 171 -0.35 1.72 22.18
CA SER A 171 -1.57 2.03 21.45
C SER A 171 -2.16 3.37 21.92
N LEU A 172 -2.31 4.31 21.00
CA LEU A 172 -2.96 5.62 21.20
C LEU A 172 -4.50 5.48 21.24
N GLY A 173 -5.00 4.38 21.79
CA GLY A 173 -6.41 3.96 21.71
C GLY A 173 -7.41 4.95 22.31
N ASP A 174 -6.96 5.78 23.26
CA ASP A 174 -7.78 6.83 23.88
C ASP A 174 -8.05 8.01 22.90
N ILE A 175 -7.27 8.16 21.82
CA ILE A 175 -7.49 9.21 20.80
C ILE A 175 -8.75 8.94 19.96
N ASN A 176 -9.02 7.67 19.64
CA ASN A 176 -10.21 7.29 18.88
C ASN A 176 -11.49 7.72 19.64
N ALA A 177 -11.56 7.41 20.94
CA ALA A 177 -12.68 7.83 21.80
C ALA A 177 -12.85 9.36 21.86
N ILE A 178 -11.74 10.11 21.82
CA ILE A 178 -11.78 11.58 21.77
C ILE A 178 -12.37 12.07 20.43
N TYR A 179 -12.01 11.45 19.30
CA TYR A 179 -12.59 11.81 18.01
C TYR A 179 -14.09 11.46 17.94
N ALA A 180 -14.48 10.27 18.42
CA ALA A 180 -15.89 9.90 18.53
C ALA A 180 -16.71 10.87 19.39
N ASP A 181 -16.13 11.33 20.50
CA ASP A 181 -16.73 12.36 21.35
C ASP A 181 -16.91 13.71 20.64
N LEU A 182 -15.92 14.11 19.86
CA LEU A 182 -15.96 15.37 19.10
C LEU A 182 -17.00 15.29 17.99
N ASN A 183 -17.11 14.16 17.30
CA ASN A 183 -18.14 13.90 16.31
C ASN A 183 -19.54 14.01 16.93
N ARG A 184 -19.78 13.33 18.07
CA ARG A 184 -21.04 13.45 18.82
C ARG A 184 -21.35 14.89 19.23
N HIS A 185 -20.32 15.68 19.57
CA HIS A 185 -20.51 17.09 19.91
C HIS A 185 -20.91 17.94 18.69
N ILE A 186 -20.25 17.73 17.53
CA ILE A 186 -20.58 18.41 16.27
C ILE A 186 -21.99 18.02 15.78
N GLU A 187 -22.37 16.75 15.91
CA GLU A 187 -23.72 16.27 15.64
C GLU A 187 -24.77 16.90 16.54
N GLY A 188 -24.49 16.98 17.85
CA GLY A 188 -25.37 17.61 18.84
C GLY A 188 -25.60 19.10 18.58
N LEU A 189 -24.64 19.77 17.93
CA LEU A 189 -24.77 21.16 17.50
C LEU A 189 -25.60 21.33 16.19
N GLN A 190 -26.11 20.24 15.60
CA GLN A 190 -26.87 20.21 14.34
C GLN A 190 -26.20 20.90 13.15
N ILE A 191 -24.86 20.91 13.12
CA ILE A 191 -24.08 21.64 12.10
C ILE A 191 -23.92 20.80 10.82
N LEU A 192 -24.18 19.49 10.88
CA LEU A 192 -24.07 18.58 9.73
C LEU A 192 -25.37 18.53 8.91
N PRO A 193 -25.34 18.81 7.59
CA PRO A 193 -26.50 18.60 6.72
C PRO A 193 -26.95 17.13 6.77
N LYS A 194 -28.25 16.89 7.05
CA LYS A 194 -28.84 15.55 6.95
C LYS A 194 -28.59 14.98 5.55
N HIS A 195 -28.14 13.71 5.51
CA HIS A 195 -27.75 12.97 4.32
C HIS A 195 -28.59 13.32 3.08
N ARG A 196 -27.97 14.06 2.15
CA ARG A 196 -28.25 13.89 0.73
C ARG A 196 -26.93 13.49 0.10
N VAL A 197 -26.86 12.23 -0.31
CA VAL A 197 -25.93 11.80 -1.35
C VAL A 197 -26.28 12.63 -2.58
N ALA A 198 -25.62 13.77 -2.73
CA ALA A 198 -25.64 14.54 -3.95
C ALA A 198 -24.69 13.81 -4.90
N ILE A 199 -25.26 12.85 -5.65
CA ILE A 199 -24.70 12.44 -6.93
C ILE A 199 -24.64 13.74 -7.75
N THR A 200 -23.44 14.32 -7.87
CA THR A 200 -23.21 15.42 -8.81
C THR A 200 -23.25 14.83 -10.21
N ARG A 201 -24.48 14.58 -10.70
CA ARG A 201 -24.77 14.42 -12.12
C ARG A 201 -24.42 15.75 -12.78
N SER A 202 -23.30 15.80 -13.46
CA SER A 202 -22.96 16.85 -14.42
C SER A 202 -23.97 16.81 -15.58
N GLN A 203 -25.13 17.44 -15.40
CA GLN A 203 -26.01 17.81 -16.49
C GLN A 203 -25.49 19.12 -17.08
N ALA A 204 -24.81 19.03 -18.22
CA ALA A 204 -24.49 20.15 -19.09
C ALA A 204 -24.96 19.82 -20.51
N ALA A 205 -26.24 20.12 -20.80
CA ALA A 205 -26.76 20.38 -22.14
C ALA A 205 -28.22 20.85 -22.01
N ASP A 206 -28.43 22.16 -21.90
CA ASP A 206 -29.36 22.94 -22.74
C ASP A 206 -29.67 24.27 -22.07
N ARG A 207 -29.10 25.35 -22.62
CA ARG A 207 -29.83 26.54 -23.11
C ARG A 207 -28.87 27.69 -23.33
N ALA A 208 -28.61 27.92 -24.60
CA ALA A 208 -28.15 29.20 -25.11
C ALA A 208 -29.26 30.26 -25.01
N HIS A 209 -28.80 31.51 -25.03
CA HIS A 209 -29.50 32.79 -25.27
C HIS A 209 -30.11 33.54 -24.08
N GLY A 210 -29.57 34.75 -23.83
CA GLY A 210 -30.37 35.86 -23.29
C GLY A 210 -29.68 36.92 -22.41
N ASP A 211 -28.72 37.66 -22.96
CA ASP A 211 -28.51 39.12 -22.81
C ASP A 211 -28.32 39.80 -21.42
N ARG A 212 -27.17 40.52 -21.32
CA ARG A 212 -26.89 41.77 -20.58
C ARG A 212 -26.80 41.80 -19.03
N ALA A 213 -25.57 41.99 -18.54
CA ALA A 213 -24.94 43.29 -18.20
C ALA A 213 -24.27 43.40 -16.81
N HIS A 214 -22.95 43.68 -16.87
CA HIS A 214 -22.10 44.51 -15.98
C HIS A 214 -21.90 44.16 -14.49
N GLY A 215 -20.63 43.96 -14.13
CA GLY A 215 -20.13 44.12 -12.75
C GLY A 215 -18.81 43.41 -12.44
N ASP A 216 -17.68 44.06 -12.76
CA ASP A 216 -16.34 44.00 -12.13
C ASP A 216 -15.74 42.67 -11.59
N GLY A 217 -14.73 42.18 -12.30
CA GLY A 217 -13.34 42.41 -11.91
C GLY A 217 -12.72 41.63 -10.73
N LYS A 218 -11.88 40.64 -11.12
CA LYS A 218 -10.66 40.09 -10.47
C LYS A 218 -10.81 38.84 -9.59
N GLY A 219 -10.15 37.76 -10.05
CA GLY A 219 -9.42 36.86 -9.14
C GLY A 219 -9.46 35.36 -9.42
N GLU A 220 -9.50 34.89 -10.67
CA GLU A 220 -9.05 33.52 -10.97
C GLU A 220 -7.57 33.40 -10.61
N GLN A 221 -7.27 32.63 -9.58
CA GLN A 221 -5.93 32.12 -9.32
C GLN A 221 -5.93 30.64 -9.63
N ASP A 222 -5.39 30.33 -10.81
CA ASP A 222 -4.88 29.03 -11.21
C ASP A 222 -4.20 28.32 -10.04
N ALA A 223 -4.71 27.14 -9.69
CA ALA A 223 -3.96 26.15 -8.95
C ALA A 223 -2.75 25.76 -9.82
N ARG A 224 -1.60 26.38 -9.56
CA ARG A 224 -0.36 26.03 -10.26
C ARG A 224 0.11 24.65 -9.80
N PRO A 225 0.49 23.75 -10.72
CA PRO A 225 1.16 22.50 -10.36
C PRO A 225 2.50 22.80 -9.68
N ALA A 226 2.99 21.86 -8.85
CA ALA A 226 4.31 21.92 -8.23
C ALA A 226 5.39 22.28 -9.27
N PRO A 227 6.50 22.96 -8.90
CA PRO A 227 7.57 23.25 -9.84
C PRO A 227 8.27 21.95 -10.19
N GLU A 228 7.83 21.35 -11.29
CA GLU A 228 8.56 20.25 -11.89
C GLU A 228 9.90 20.78 -12.40
N ILE A 229 10.95 19.99 -12.18
CA ILE A 229 12.26 20.28 -12.73
C ILE A 229 12.11 20.20 -14.25
N ASP A 230 12.24 21.35 -14.90
CA ASP A 230 12.30 21.41 -16.36
C ASP A 230 13.62 20.76 -16.80
N LEU A 231 13.56 19.45 -17.05
CA LEU A 231 14.68 18.61 -17.47
C LEU A 231 15.36 19.21 -18.71
N MET A 232 14.55 19.80 -19.59
CA MET A 232 14.96 20.51 -20.79
C MET A 232 15.81 21.74 -20.45
N ALA A 233 15.39 22.52 -19.44
CA ALA A 233 16.16 23.68 -18.95
C ALA A 233 17.45 23.26 -18.22
N VAL A 234 17.44 22.16 -17.46
CA VAL A 234 18.64 21.62 -16.79
C VAL A 234 19.67 21.15 -17.82
N LEU A 235 19.22 20.44 -18.86
CA LEU A 235 20.11 19.93 -19.91
C LEU A 235 20.65 21.05 -20.79
N GLN A 236 19.81 22.03 -21.17
CA GLN A 236 20.29 23.24 -21.85
C GLN A 236 21.39 23.94 -21.04
N ARG A 237 21.25 24.02 -19.70
CA ARG A 237 22.30 24.60 -18.84
C ARG A 237 23.58 23.77 -18.82
N LEU A 238 23.49 22.44 -18.71
CA LEU A 238 24.65 21.54 -18.72
C LEU A 238 25.41 21.58 -20.05
N VAL A 239 24.69 21.53 -21.17
CA VAL A 239 25.27 21.59 -22.51
C VAL A 239 25.89 22.96 -22.79
N ASN A 240 25.23 24.04 -22.40
CA ASN A 240 25.77 25.40 -22.53
C ASN A 240 27.00 25.63 -21.62
N ALA A 241 27.03 25.04 -20.42
CA ALA A 241 28.19 25.09 -19.53
C ALA A 241 29.40 24.35 -20.12
N ASN A 242 29.18 23.19 -20.74
CA ASN A 242 30.21 22.43 -21.43
C ASN A 242 30.78 23.18 -22.66
N MET A 243 29.93 23.92 -23.40
CA MET A 243 30.37 24.77 -24.52
C MET A 243 31.15 26.02 -24.06
N ALA A 244 30.77 26.63 -22.93
CA ALA A 244 31.50 27.75 -22.32
C ALA A 244 32.91 27.34 -21.85
N MET A 245 33.09 26.09 -21.45
CA MET A 245 34.39 25.53 -21.08
C MET A 245 35.24 25.22 -22.33
N ARG A 246 34.65 24.68 -23.41
CA ARG A 246 35.33 24.46 -24.70
C ARG A 246 35.72 25.75 -25.44
N SER A 247 34.91 26.80 -25.36
CA SER A 247 35.21 28.11 -25.99
C SER A 247 36.25 28.94 -25.22
N ARG A 248 36.48 28.67 -23.93
CA ARG A 248 37.60 29.25 -23.17
C ARG A 248 38.97 28.71 -23.56
N GLY A 249 39.05 27.53 -24.18
CA GLY A 249 40.30 26.97 -24.71
C GLY A 249 40.81 27.65 -25.99
N ALA A 250 39.96 28.40 -26.71
CA ALA A 250 40.31 29.00 -28.01
C ALA A 250 40.73 30.49 -27.94
N LYS A 251 40.87 31.08 -26.74
CA LYS A 251 41.23 32.50 -26.54
C LYS A 251 42.58 32.72 -25.84
N MET A 252 43.54 31.83 -26.07
CA MET A 252 44.93 31.94 -25.60
C MET A 252 45.92 31.88 -26.78
N LEU A 253 45.72 32.70 -27.83
CA LEU A 253 46.82 33.00 -28.78
C LEU A 253 46.55 34.26 -29.64
N ALA A 254 46.56 35.45 -29.04
CA ALA A 254 46.90 36.71 -29.73
C ALA A 254 46.89 37.88 -28.74
N GLY A 255 48.06 38.33 -28.30
CA GLY A 255 48.19 39.53 -27.49
C GLY A 255 49.59 40.13 -27.59
N LEU A 256 49.77 41.10 -28.49
CA LEU A 256 50.84 42.10 -28.41
C LEU A 256 50.23 43.49 -28.72
N PRO A 257 50.51 44.53 -27.93
CA PRO A 257 49.99 45.89 -28.17
C PRO A 257 51.06 46.80 -28.81
N PRO A 258 50.67 47.94 -29.40
CA PRO A 258 51.56 49.10 -29.45
C PRO A 258 50.99 50.28 -28.66
N GLY A 259 51.88 50.91 -27.90
CA GLY A 259 51.64 52.13 -27.13
C GLY A 259 51.59 53.40 -27.99
N GLY A 260 50.94 54.42 -27.45
CA GLY A 260 50.79 55.74 -28.09
C GLY A 260 51.94 56.71 -27.80
N ILE A 261 52.03 57.75 -28.64
CA ILE A 261 52.71 59.03 -28.38
C ILE A 261 51.83 60.16 -28.94
N GLN A 262 51.86 61.31 -28.28
CA GLN A 262 50.94 62.44 -28.34
C GLN A 262 51.52 63.67 -29.10
N VAL A 263 50.63 64.45 -29.76
CA VAL A 263 50.64 65.90 -30.17
C VAL A 263 51.70 66.45 -31.17
N PRO A 264 51.52 67.65 -31.84
CA PRO A 264 50.34 68.53 -32.06
C PRO A 264 50.18 69.22 -33.46
N SER A 265 48.96 69.75 -33.73
CA SER A 265 48.56 71.03 -34.40
C SER A 265 48.83 71.39 -35.89
N LEU A 266 47.85 72.17 -36.41
CA LEU A 266 47.89 73.31 -37.37
C LEU A 266 47.51 73.18 -38.87
N ASP A 267 46.73 74.19 -39.27
CA ASP A 267 46.32 74.66 -40.61
C ASP A 267 45.29 73.84 -41.41
N GLY A 268 44.23 74.39 -42.02
CA GLY A 268 43.81 75.77 -42.24
C GLY A 268 42.95 75.86 -43.52
N ARG A 269 42.02 76.83 -43.55
CA ARG A 269 41.16 77.31 -44.68
C ARG A 269 39.78 76.64 -44.92
N GLY A 270 38.72 77.42 -44.61
CA GLY A 270 37.44 77.41 -45.37
C GLY A 270 37.54 78.33 -46.62
N PRO A 271 36.45 78.94 -47.15
CA PRO A 271 34.99 78.76 -46.94
C PRO A 271 34.23 78.76 -48.33
N PRO A 272 33.01 79.31 -48.53
CA PRO A 272 31.66 78.96 -48.02
C PRO A 272 30.57 78.77 -49.14
N SER A 273 29.33 78.47 -48.69
CA SER A 273 28.02 78.84 -49.30
C SER A 273 27.50 77.97 -50.46
N LEU A 274 26.21 77.62 -50.60
CA LEU A 274 24.96 78.38 -50.46
C LEU A 274 23.74 77.43 -50.25
N SER A 275 22.80 77.86 -49.39
CA SER A 275 21.32 77.87 -49.54
C SER A 275 20.56 76.57 -49.86
N MET A 276 19.30 76.32 -49.49
CA MET A 276 18.26 76.86 -48.60
C MET A 276 17.00 76.13 -49.09
N GLY A 277 16.17 75.55 -48.22
CA GLY A 277 14.89 74.98 -48.64
C GLY A 277 14.23 74.08 -47.61
N PHE A 278 13.13 74.59 -47.04
CA PHE A 278 12.18 73.92 -46.15
C PHE A 278 11.65 72.58 -46.68
N PRO A 279 10.98 71.79 -45.83
CA PRO A 279 9.67 71.33 -46.26
C PRO A 279 8.57 71.55 -45.20
N ALA A 280 7.46 72.12 -45.68
CA ALA A 280 6.14 71.91 -45.12
C ALA A 280 5.56 70.60 -45.70
N GLY A 281 4.84 69.87 -44.86
CA GLY A 281 4.43 68.49 -45.12
C GLY A 281 3.30 68.30 -46.13
N ALA A 282 3.31 67.12 -46.72
CA ALA A 282 2.18 66.25 -47.04
C ALA A 282 2.75 65.01 -47.73
N PHE A 283 2.42 63.81 -47.25
CA PHE A 283 2.01 62.62 -48.01
C PHE A 283 2.13 61.36 -47.12
N GLY A 284 1.03 60.62 -47.07
CA GLY A 284 0.94 59.30 -46.46
C GLY A 284 1.15 58.16 -47.46
N PHE A 285 1.30 56.97 -46.88
CA PHE A 285 1.31 55.61 -47.42
C PHE A 285 2.51 55.14 -48.24
N GLY A 286 3.16 54.09 -47.73
CA GLY A 286 4.13 53.26 -48.47
C GLY A 286 5.03 52.41 -47.56
N ALA A 287 4.67 51.14 -47.41
CA ALA A 287 5.30 50.07 -46.64
C ALA A 287 6.85 49.94 -46.71
N GLY A 288 7.46 49.55 -45.58
CA GLY A 288 8.84 49.07 -45.48
C GLY A 288 9.09 48.45 -44.11
N GLY A 289 9.38 47.13 -44.08
CA GLY A 289 9.31 46.26 -42.91
C GLY A 289 10.39 46.49 -41.83
N GLY A 290 9.94 46.43 -40.57
CA GLY A 290 10.76 46.18 -39.39
C GLY A 290 10.41 44.80 -38.84
N ALA A 291 11.44 43.97 -38.64
CA ALA A 291 11.37 42.62 -38.11
C ALA A 291 10.53 42.55 -36.83
N GLY A 292 9.39 41.87 -36.92
CA GLY A 292 8.57 41.52 -35.77
C GLY A 292 9.30 40.50 -34.90
N ALA A 293 9.35 40.79 -33.61
CA ALA A 293 9.65 39.81 -32.58
C ALA A 293 8.72 38.60 -32.78
N GLN A 294 9.33 37.44 -33.00
CA GLN A 294 8.66 36.17 -33.15
C GLN A 294 7.95 35.87 -31.81
N MET A 295 6.62 35.77 -31.85
CA MET A 295 5.83 35.31 -30.70
C MET A 295 6.30 33.90 -30.33
N ASP A 296 6.80 33.74 -29.10
CA ASP A 296 7.01 32.44 -28.47
C ASP A 296 5.66 31.69 -28.48
N GLN A 297 5.51 30.73 -29.40
CA GLN A 297 4.30 29.89 -29.46
C GLN A 297 4.41 28.81 -28.38
N VAL A 298 3.72 29.05 -27.27
CA VAL A 298 3.54 28.10 -26.18
C VAL A 298 2.62 26.97 -26.66
N GLY A 299 3.01 25.73 -26.44
CA GLY A 299 2.23 24.53 -26.74
C GLY A 299 0.96 24.41 -25.88
N PRO A 300 0.03 23.49 -26.23
CA PRO A 300 -1.28 23.39 -25.58
C PRO A 300 -1.22 23.21 -24.06
N PHE A 301 -0.14 22.61 -23.53
CA PHE A 301 0.04 22.35 -22.10
C PHE A 301 1.14 23.20 -21.45
N GLY A 302 1.57 24.30 -22.10
CA GLY A 302 2.44 25.29 -21.48
C GLY A 302 3.94 25.11 -21.72
N GLY A 303 4.37 24.12 -22.51
CA GLY A 303 5.76 23.95 -22.92
C GLY A 303 6.13 24.81 -24.13
N GLN A 304 7.40 25.13 -24.32
CA GLN A 304 7.85 25.73 -25.57
C GLN A 304 7.73 24.69 -26.71
N ARG A 305 7.09 25.07 -27.82
CA ARG A 305 7.09 24.25 -29.03
C ARG A 305 8.48 24.23 -29.64
N ILE A 306 8.98 23.04 -29.95
CA ILE A 306 10.20 22.91 -30.76
C ILE A 306 9.77 23.09 -32.21
N LEU A 307 10.35 24.07 -32.91
CA LEU A 307 10.12 24.24 -34.35
C LEU A 307 10.77 23.07 -35.08
N ILE A 308 9.96 22.09 -35.46
CA ILE A 308 10.39 20.90 -36.18
C ILE A 308 10.78 21.28 -37.60
N THR A 309 11.95 20.82 -38.07
CA THR A 309 12.32 20.95 -39.48
C THR A 309 11.32 20.21 -40.37
N PRO A 310 10.86 20.78 -41.50
CA PRO A 310 9.84 20.15 -42.35
C PRO A 310 10.30 18.78 -42.89
N GLU A 311 11.61 18.60 -43.07
CA GLU A 311 12.25 17.33 -43.43
C GLU A 311 12.05 16.28 -42.32
N LEU A 312 12.30 16.62 -41.05
CA LEU A 312 12.10 15.70 -39.92
C LEU A 312 10.62 15.38 -39.68
N ALA A 313 9.71 16.36 -39.85
CA ALA A 313 8.28 16.12 -39.72
C ALA A 313 7.75 15.12 -40.76
N ASP A 314 8.17 15.26 -42.02
CA ASP A 314 7.83 14.33 -43.10
C ASP A 314 8.43 12.94 -42.85
N ALA A 315 9.70 12.87 -42.40
CA ALA A 315 10.36 11.62 -42.06
C ALA A 315 9.64 10.86 -40.92
N LEU A 316 9.28 11.55 -39.84
CA LEU A 316 8.56 10.95 -38.71
C LEU A 316 7.16 10.49 -39.11
N GLY A 317 6.45 11.23 -39.96
CA GLY A 317 5.14 10.83 -40.48
C GLY A 317 5.20 9.53 -41.28
N ARG A 318 6.22 9.37 -42.14
CA ARG A 318 6.42 8.16 -42.95
C ARG A 318 6.87 6.96 -42.11
N LEU A 319 7.75 7.18 -41.13
CA LEU A 319 8.17 6.15 -40.17
C LEU A 319 7.01 5.65 -39.30
N GLN A 320 6.10 6.53 -38.89
CA GLN A 320 4.91 6.18 -38.10
C GLN A 320 4.02 5.16 -38.83
N HIS A 321 3.92 5.26 -40.16
CA HIS A 321 3.16 4.34 -41.01
C HIS A 321 3.97 3.11 -41.47
N GLY A 322 5.18 2.92 -40.94
CA GLY A 322 6.02 1.76 -41.23
C GLY A 322 6.76 1.80 -42.56
N GLU A 323 6.87 2.96 -43.22
CA GLU A 323 7.72 3.10 -44.42
C GLU A 323 9.21 3.06 -44.01
N THR A 324 10.02 2.25 -44.70
CA THR A 324 11.49 2.16 -44.52
C THR A 324 12.21 2.42 -45.84
N GLY A 325 13.42 3.00 -45.81
CA GLY A 325 14.26 3.08 -47.01
C GLY A 325 13.79 4.15 -48.00
N PHE A 326 13.37 5.30 -47.49
CA PHE A 326 12.92 6.43 -48.28
C PHE A 326 13.93 7.58 -48.21
N ASP A 327 13.88 8.45 -49.22
CA ASP A 327 14.69 9.66 -49.29
C ASP A 327 13.87 10.84 -48.78
N VAL A 328 14.47 11.62 -47.88
CA VAL A 328 13.95 12.91 -47.41
C VAL A 328 14.97 13.99 -47.72
N GLY A 329 14.65 14.89 -48.65
CA GLY A 329 15.52 16.04 -48.97
C GLY A 329 16.92 15.66 -49.50
N GLY A 330 17.07 14.51 -50.16
CA GLY A 330 18.33 13.98 -50.70
C GLY A 330 19.12 13.12 -49.71
N VAL A 331 18.52 12.70 -48.60
CA VAL A 331 19.15 11.86 -47.56
C VAL A 331 18.45 10.50 -47.51
N PRO A 332 19.14 9.39 -47.79
CA PRO A 332 18.56 8.06 -47.66
C PRO A 332 18.46 7.67 -46.18
N LEU A 333 17.23 7.52 -45.67
CA LEU A 333 16.98 7.04 -44.31
C LEU A 333 16.75 5.52 -44.33
N HIS A 334 17.68 4.77 -43.77
CA HIS A 334 17.55 3.33 -43.55
C HIS A 334 17.38 3.09 -42.07
N VAL A 335 16.18 2.70 -41.66
CA VAL A 335 15.91 2.29 -40.28
C VAL A 335 15.76 0.78 -40.26
N THR A 336 16.57 0.13 -39.44
CA THR A 336 16.50 -1.30 -39.19
C THR A 336 15.51 -1.56 -38.06
N GLY A 337 14.77 -2.66 -38.13
CA GLY A 337 13.98 -3.12 -36.97
C GLY A 337 12.62 -2.45 -36.74
N LEU A 338 12.03 -1.74 -37.70
CA LEU A 338 10.60 -1.34 -37.62
C LEU A 338 9.64 -2.55 -37.48
N GLN A 339 10.11 -3.74 -37.87
CA GLN A 339 9.43 -5.03 -37.66
C GLN A 339 10.06 -5.90 -36.56
N GLN A 340 11.15 -5.47 -35.93
CA GLN A 340 11.73 -6.15 -34.78
C GLN A 340 11.15 -5.51 -33.53
N ASP A 341 10.23 -6.23 -32.88
CA ASP A 341 9.37 -5.74 -31.80
C ASP A 341 10.11 -5.13 -30.57
N MET A 342 11.42 -5.31 -30.45
CA MET A 342 12.23 -4.86 -29.30
C MET A 342 13.39 -3.92 -29.70
N HIS A 343 13.37 -3.36 -30.92
CA HIS A 343 14.40 -2.44 -31.39
C HIS A 343 14.05 -0.97 -31.11
N ASN A 344 15.02 -0.20 -30.62
CA ASN A 344 14.86 1.24 -30.44
C ASN A 344 15.16 1.99 -31.74
N VAL A 345 14.12 2.19 -32.54
CA VAL A 345 14.11 2.89 -33.83
C VAL A 345 14.68 4.32 -33.70
N LEU A 346 14.60 4.94 -32.52
CA LEU A 346 15.12 6.28 -32.28
C LEU A 346 16.65 6.33 -32.27
N ARG A 347 17.33 5.22 -31.92
CA ARG A 347 18.80 5.12 -31.99
C ARG A 347 19.28 5.15 -33.44
N ASP A 348 18.58 4.44 -34.33
CA ASP A 348 18.86 4.46 -35.77
C ASP A 348 18.66 5.85 -36.38
N ILE A 349 17.62 6.57 -35.95
CA ILE A 349 17.38 7.95 -36.40
C ILE A 349 18.51 8.88 -35.93
N GLN A 350 18.99 8.71 -34.69
CA GLN A 350 20.09 9.50 -34.14
C GLN A 350 21.42 9.26 -34.89
N GLU A 351 21.70 8.02 -35.27
CA GLU A 351 22.91 7.64 -36.02
C GLU A 351 22.80 7.95 -37.54
N SER A 352 21.59 8.23 -38.03
CA SER A 352 21.35 8.59 -39.43
C SER A 352 21.80 10.03 -39.76
N PRO A 353 22.02 10.36 -41.05
CA PRO A 353 22.36 11.73 -41.46
C PRO A 353 21.22 12.74 -41.21
N LEU A 354 19.99 12.27 -40.94
CA LEU A 354 18.87 13.10 -40.50
C LEU A 354 19.02 13.51 -39.03
N GLY A 355 19.57 12.64 -38.18
CA GLY A 355 19.95 12.98 -36.79
C GLY A 355 21.09 14.00 -36.74
N GLU A 356 22.08 13.91 -37.63
CA GLU A 356 23.19 14.87 -37.73
C GLU A 356 22.74 16.27 -38.19
N ARG A 357 21.68 16.34 -39.00
CA ARG A 357 21.09 17.59 -39.50
C ARG A 357 20.05 18.20 -38.56
N ALA A 358 19.59 17.44 -37.57
CA ALA A 358 18.64 17.89 -36.58
C ALA A 358 19.22 19.06 -35.76
N ASN A 359 18.38 20.04 -35.45
CA ASN A 359 18.75 21.11 -34.55
C ASN A 359 19.12 20.54 -33.17
N GLN A 360 19.93 21.28 -32.41
CA GLN A 360 20.40 20.84 -31.09
C GLN A 360 19.26 20.41 -30.14
N LEU A 361 18.12 21.10 -30.19
CA LEU A 361 16.93 20.76 -29.41
C LEU A 361 16.22 19.49 -29.91
N GLU A 362 16.21 19.26 -31.22
CA GLU A 362 15.61 18.08 -31.84
C GLU A 362 16.45 16.83 -31.51
N ALA A 363 17.77 16.90 -31.70
CA ALA A 363 18.69 15.80 -31.38
C ALA A 363 18.63 15.41 -29.89
N MET A 364 18.52 16.39 -29.01
CA MET A 364 18.40 16.16 -27.56
C MET A 364 17.06 15.54 -27.18
N THR A 365 15.97 15.96 -27.83
CA THR A 365 14.64 15.37 -27.62
C THR A 365 14.62 13.91 -28.08
N ILE A 366 15.23 13.61 -29.23
CA ILE A 366 15.40 12.24 -29.73
C ILE A 366 16.21 11.40 -28.73
N GLU A 367 17.34 11.89 -28.23
CA GLU A 367 18.17 11.17 -27.25
C GLU A 367 17.41 10.85 -25.94
N LEU A 368 16.65 11.81 -25.42
CA LEU A 368 15.87 11.62 -24.19
C LEU A 368 14.75 10.59 -24.36
N VAL A 369 14.00 10.66 -25.47
CA VAL A 369 12.94 9.68 -25.75
C VAL A 369 13.54 8.32 -26.08
N ALA A 370 14.70 8.25 -26.74
CA ALA A 370 15.42 6.99 -26.95
C ALA A 370 15.80 6.33 -25.62
N MET A 371 16.41 7.08 -24.69
CA MET A 371 16.75 6.54 -23.36
C MET A 371 15.53 6.08 -22.56
N LEU A 372 14.37 6.72 -22.76
CA LEU A 372 13.09 6.26 -22.19
C LEU A 372 12.78 4.85 -22.64
N PHE A 373 12.68 4.64 -23.95
CA PHE A 373 12.34 3.33 -24.50
C PHE A 373 13.38 2.25 -24.22
N ASP A 374 14.67 2.59 -24.15
CA ASP A 374 15.72 1.66 -23.70
C ASP A 374 15.41 1.13 -22.29
N PHE A 375 15.05 2.01 -21.36
CA PHE A 375 14.68 1.60 -19.99
C PHE A 375 13.40 0.75 -19.98
N ILE A 376 12.39 1.09 -20.79
CA ILE A 376 11.16 0.29 -20.90
C ILE A 376 11.49 -1.14 -21.37
N PHE A 377 12.39 -1.27 -22.36
CA PHE A 377 12.78 -2.57 -22.90
C PHE A 377 13.65 -3.39 -21.93
N GLU A 378 14.50 -2.74 -21.13
CA GLU A 378 15.32 -3.37 -20.08
C GLU A 378 14.49 -3.84 -18.87
N THR A 379 13.29 -3.29 -18.65
CA THR A 379 12.45 -3.59 -17.48
C THR A 379 11.97 -5.04 -17.50
N ARG A 380 12.25 -5.82 -16.45
CA ARG A 380 11.87 -7.26 -16.39
C ARG A 380 10.40 -7.50 -16.07
N ASP A 381 9.77 -6.54 -15.41
CA ASP A 381 8.39 -6.65 -14.89
C ASP A 381 7.33 -6.63 -16.02
N LEU A 382 7.71 -6.23 -17.23
CA LEU A 382 6.80 -6.12 -18.39
C LEU A 382 7.04 -7.28 -19.38
N PRO A 383 6.01 -8.04 -19.78
CA PRO A 383 6.14 -9.11 -20.77
C PRO A 383 6.57 -8.60 -22.17
N ASP A 384 7.36 -9.40 -22.89
CA ASP A 384 7.90 -9.05 -24.21
C ASP A 384 6.80 -8.72 -25.24
N SER A 385 5.66 -9.39 -25.19
CA SER A 385 4.52 -9.09 -26.08
C SER A 385 3.90 -7.73 -25.82
N ILE A 386 3.90 -7.25 -24.57
CA ILE A 386 3.42 -5.90 -24.24
C ILE A 386 4.51 -4.86 -24.57
N LYS A 387 5.79 -5.18 -24.31
CA LYS A 387 6.92 -4.34 -24.73
C LYS A 387 6.90 -4.08 -26.24
N ALA A 388 6.58 -5.10 -27.04
CA ALA A 388 6.39 -4.99 -28.48
C ALA A 388 5.36 -3.93 -28.86
N LEU A 389 4.17 -3.99 -28.24
CA LEU A 389 3.09 -3.03 -28.50
C LEU A 389 3.46 -1.61 -28.05
N VAL A 390 4.01 -1.46 -26.84
CA VAL A 390 4.46 -0.16 -26.33
C VAL A 390 5.59 0.41 -27.19
N GLY A 391 6.50 -0.45 -27.67
CA GLY A 391 7.62 -0.08 -28.53
C GLY A 391 7.18 0.56 -29.86
N ARG A 392 5.98 0.24 -30.37
CA ARG A 392 5.45 0.89 -31.57
C ARG A 392 5.12 2.38 -31.36
N LEU A 393 4.91 2.80 -30.11
CA LEU A 393 4.62 4.19 -29.76
C LEU A 393 5.85 5.11 -29.77
N GLN A 394 7.05 4.61 -30.06
CA GLN A 394 8.29 5.40 -30.10
C GLN A 394 8.16 6.68 -30.94
N ILE A 395 7.65 6.58 -32.16
CA ILE A 395 7.52 7.71 -33.09
C ILE A 395 6.39 8.67 -32.67
N PRO A 396 5.16 8.21 -32.36
CA PRO A 396 4.11 9.08 -31.82
C PRO A 396 4.51 9.83 -30.55
N VAL A 397 5.21 9.17 -29.62
CA VAL A 397 5.67 9.80 -28.36
C VAL A 397 6.75 10.84 -28.65
N LEU A 398 7.69 10.56 -29.56
CA LEU A 398 8.69 11.53 -29.99
C LEU A 398 8.01 12.77 -30.62
N LYS A 399 7.08 12.58 -31.55
CA LYS A 399 6.31 13.67 -32.16
C LYS A 399 5.57 14.48 -31.10
N ALA A 400 4.91 13.84 -30.14
CA ALA A 400 4.24 14.53 -29.04
C ALA A 400 5.21 15.36 -28.17
N ALA A 401 6.39 14.81 -27.86
CA ALA A 401 7.42 15.52 -27.10
C ALA A 401 8.02 16.72 -27.85
N MET A 402 8.06 16.67 -29.19
CA MET A 402 8.49 17.81 -30.01
C MET A 402 7.39 18.89 -30.13
N LEU A 403 6.13 18.47 -30.20
CA LEU A 403 4.96 19.35 -30.27
C LEU A 403 4.65 20.05 -28.95
N ASP A 404 5.07 19.50 -27.82
CA ASP A 404 4.96 20.14 -26.51
C ASP A 404 6.14 19.79 -25.60
N GLY A 405 7.02 20.77 -25.36
CA GLY A 405 8.14 20.63 -24.43
C GLY A 405 7.72 20.33 -22.98
N ALA A 406 6.43 20.53 -22.65
CA ALA A 406 5.87 20.11 -21.36
C ALA A 406 5.92 18.60 -21.18
N PHE A 407 6.16 17.81 -22.25
CA PHE A 407 6.45 16.40 -22.12
C PHE A 407 7.57 16.15 -21.13
N PHE A 408 8.64 16.95 -21.06
CA PHE A 408 9.78 16.66 -20.17
C PHE A 408 9.62 17.22 -18.76
N SER A 409 9.01 18.40 -18.65
CA SER A 409 8.77 19.05 -17.38
C SER A 409 7.55 18.44 -16.68
N LYS A 410 6.43 18.22 -17.38
CA LYS A 410 5.17 17.80 -16.75
C LYS A 410 5.00 16.30 -16.63
N LYS A 411 4.92 15.78 -15.40
CA LYS A 411 4.55 14.38 -15.13
C LYS A 411 3.13 14.08 -15.61
N SER A 412 2.26 15.09 -15.60
CA SER A 412 0.87 15.00 -16.06
C SER A 412 0.68 15.08 -17.58
N HIS A 413 1.76 14.95 -18.38
CA HIS A 413 1.63 15.05 -19.83
C HIS A 413 0.81 13.87 -20.40
N PRO A 414 -0.18 14.09 -21.29
CA PRO A 414 -1.07 13.02 -21.77
C PRO A 414 -0.37 11.79 -22.34
N SER A 415 0.69 11.98 -23.14
CA SER A 415 1.45 10.85 -23.70
C SER A 415 2.25 10.08 -22.63
N ARG A 416 2.77 10.75 -21.59
CA ARG A 416 3.43 10.08 -20.45
C ARG A 416 2.43 9.23 -19.68
N LEU A 417 1.28 9.82 -19.38
CA LEU A 417 0.21 9.15 -18.64
C LEU A 417 -0.31 7.93 -19.40
N LEU A 418 -0.48 8.01 -20.73
CA LEU A 418 -0.89 6.86 -21.52
C LEU A 418 0.16 5.74 -21.50
N VAL A 419 1.45 6.06 -21.72
CA VAL A 419 2.51 5.04 -21.71
C VAL A 419 2.63 4.37 -20.34
N ASN A 420 2.53 5.14 -19.25
CA ASN A 420 2.47 4.59 -17.89
C ASN A 420 1.25 3.66 -17.72
N ALA A 421 0.06 4.12 -18.11
CA ALA A 421 -1.17 3.33 -17.97
C ALA A 421 -1.11 2.01 -18.78
N LEU A 422 -0.53 2.02 -19.99
CA LEU A 422 -0.33 0.81 -20.79
C LEU A 422 0.70 -0.14 -20.16
N ALA A 423 1.81 0.41 -19.64
CA ALA A 423 2.82 -0.38 -18.94
C ALA A 423 2.27 -1.02 -17.66
N ASP A 424 1.60 -0.22 -16.81
CA ASP A 424 1.03 -0.66 -15.54
C ASP A 424 -0.06 -1.73 -15.76
N ALA A 425 -0.90 -1.55 -16.78
CA ALA A 425 -1.88 -2.56 -17.17
C ALA A 425 -1.21 -3.85 -17.67
N GLY A 426 -0.09 -3.72 -18.38
CA GLY A 426 0.69 -4.83 -18.94
C GLY A 426 1.32 -5.78 -17.93
N ILE A 427 1.65 -5.30 -16.71
CA ILE A 427 2.24 -6.11 -15.63
C ILE A 427 1.31 -7.28 -15.25
N GLY A 428 -0.01 -7.06 -15.28
CA GLY A 428 -1.00 -8.08 -14.92
C GLY A 428 -1.28 -9.11 -16.01
N TRP A 429 -0.66 -8.99 -17.19
CA TRP A 429 -0.83 -9.92 -18.31
C TRP A 429 0.34 -10.93 -18.34
N SER A 430 0.04 -12.16 -18.75
CA SER A 430 1.05 -13.21 -18.94
C SER A 430 0.90 -13.84 -20.33
N PRO A 431 2.01 -14.27 -20.98
CA PRO A 431 1.96 -14.98 -22.25
C PRO A 431 1.04 -16.21 -22.24
N THR A 432 0.83 -16.84 -21.07
CA THR A 432 -0.07 -17.98 -20.91
C THR A 432 -1.54 -17.66 -21.14
N MET A 433 -1.94 -16.38 -21.04
CA MET A 433 -3.31 -15.92 -21.33
C MET A 433 -3.59 -15.83 -22.83
N GLY A 434 -2.54 -15.78 -23.65
CA GLY A 434 -2.64 -15.66 -25.10
C GLY A 434 -3.00 -14.25 -25.58
N GLN A 435 -2.86 -14.03 -26.88
CA GLN A 435 -3.16 -12.75 -27.55
C GLN A 435 -4.67 -12.49 -27.71
N ASP A 436 -5.50 -13.51 -27.47
CA ASP A 436 -6.96 -13.38 -27.48
C ASP A 436 -7.52 -12.76 -26.18
N ASP A 437 -6.66 -12.55 -25.16
CA ASP A 437 -7.08 -11.92 -23.91
C ASP A 437 -7.66 -10.51 -24.16
N PRO A 438 -8.79 -10.14 -23.51
CA PRO A 438 -9.41 -8.84 -23.69
C PRO A 438 -8.48 -7.65 -23.44
N LEU A 439 -7.55 -7.76 -22.47
CA LEU A 439 -6.61 -6.69 -22.17
C LEU A 439 -5.59 -6.52 -23.30
N TYR A 440 -5.03 -7.62 -23.81
CA TYR A 440 -4.07 -7.58 -24.91
C TYR A 440 -4.69 -6.90 -26.14
N ARG A 441 -5.91 -7.32 -26.52
CA ARG A 441 -6.64 -6.72 -27.64
C ARG A 441 -6.96 -5.24 -27.41
N LYS A 442 -7.27 -4.84 -26.17
CA LYS A 442 -7.54 -3.43 -25.83
C LYS A 442 -6.28 -2.57 -25.95
N ILE A 443 -5.14 -3.05 -25.45
CA ILE A 443 -3.83 -2.39 -25.59
C ILE A 443 -3.46 -2.29 -27.06
N GLU A 444 -3.59 -3.38 -27.82
CA GLU A 444 -3.32 -3.42 -29.24
C GLU A 444 -4.20 -2.42 -30.02
N GLN A 445 -5.50 -2.36 -29.72
CA GLN A 445 -6.44 -1.42 -30.33
C GLN A 445 -6.04 0.04 -30.06
N ILE A 446 -5.66 0.35 -28.82
CA ILE A 446 -5.21 1.70 -28.44
C ILE A 446 -3.94 2.08 -29.18
N VAL A 447 -2.95 1.17 -29.25
CA VAL A 447 -1.69 1.42 -29.95
C VAL A 447 -1.92 1.66 -31.43
N HIS A 448 -2.72 0.82 -32.10
CA HIS A 448 -3.05 1.04 -33.52
C HIS A 448 -3.78 2.36 -33.73
N ARG A 449 -4.73 2.72 -32.85
CA ARG A 449 -5.43 4.00 -32.94
C ARG A 449 -4.49 5.20 -32.79
N VAL A 450 -3.48 5.12 -31.93
CA VAL A 450 -2.43 6.16 -31.86
C VAL A 450 -1.63 6.20 -33.17
N LEU A 451 -1.21 5.05 -33.70
CA LEU A 451 -0.40 5.00 -34.92
C LEU A 451 -1.13 5.59 -36.13
N ASP A 452 -2.42 5.30 -36.28
CA ASP A 452 -3.21 5.68 -37.46
C ASP A 452 -3.78 7.10 -37.34
N ASP A 453 -4.29 7.50 -36.16
CA ASP A 453 -5.03 8.76 -36.00
C ASP A 453 -4.15 9.93 -35.50
N PHE A 454 -2.98 9.65 -34.90
CA PHE A 454 -2.15 10.71 -34.31
C PHE A 454 -1.36 11.50 -35.36
N THR A 455 -1.77 12.74 -35.59
CA THR A 455 -1.04 13.73 -36.39
C THR A 455 -0.34 14.73 -35.48
N ASP A 456 -1.12 15.69 -34.95
CA ASP A 456 -0.65 16.77 -34.07
C ASP A 456 -1.53 16.95 -32.80
N ASP A 457 -2.61 16.18 -32.66
CA ASP A 457 -3.55 16.31 -31.55
C ASP A 457 -3.13 15.48 -30.33
N ILE A 458 -2.48 16.14 -29.37
CA ILE A 458 -2.04 15.52 -28.11
C ILE A 458 -3.26 15.08 -27.25
N GLY A 459 -4.44 15.66 -27.47
CA GLY A 459 -5.67 15.30 -26.75
C GLY A 459 -6.10 13.84 -26.96
N LEU A 460 -5.75 13.25 -28.11
CA LEU A 460 -6.00 11.84 -28.44
C LEU A 460 -5.41 10.90 -27.38
N PHE A 461 -4.21 11.19 -26.86
CA PHE A 461 -3.59 10.37 -25.82
C PHE A 461 -4.42 10.33 -24.53
N ASP A 462 -5.01 11.46 -24.13
CA ASP A 462 -5.85 11.54 -22.92
C ASP A 462 -7.20 10.83 -23.12
N GLU A 463 -7.78 10.91 -24.32
CA GLU A 463 -8.99 10.17 -24.68
C GLU A 463 -8.76 8.66 -24.57
N LEU A 464 -7.70 8.16 -25.20
CA LEU A 464 -7.37 6.73 -25.20
C LEU A 464 -6.98 6.23 -23.81
N ARG A 465 -6.33 7.07 -23.00
CA ARG A 465 -6.05 6.77 -21.60
C ARG A 465 -7.34 6.57 -20.80
N LYS A 466 -8.31 7.48 -20.94
CA LYS A 466 -9.62 7.37 -20.27
C LYS A 466 -10.39 6.13 -20.71
N ASP A 467 -10.29 5.76 -21.99
CA ASP A 467 -10.90 4.53 -22.53
C ASP A 467 -10.26 3.27 -21.93
N LEU A 468 -8.93 3.24 -21.74
CA LEU A 468 -8.24 2.17 -21.02
C LEU A 468 -8.66 2.11 -19.54
N GLU A 469 -8.67 3.24 -18.86
CA GLU A 469 -9.05 3.33 -17.44
C GLU A 469 -10.49 2.87 -17.20
N ALA A 470 -11.41 3.22 -18.09
CA ALA A 470 -12.79 2.75 -18.02
C ALA A 470 -12.88 1.21 -18.16
N PHE A 471 -12.15 0.65 -19.12
CA PHE A 471 -12.08 -0.79 -19.32
C PHE A 471 -11.50 -1.53 -18.10
N LEU A 472 -10.38 -1.03 -17.55
CA LEU A 472 -9.75 -1.62 -16.36
C LEU A 472 -10.68 -1.53 -15.13
N ALA A 473 -11.40 -0.42 -14.97
CA ALA A 473 -12.35 -0.25 -13.88
C ALA A 473 -13.56 -1.20 -14.00
N ASP A 474 -14.00 -1.51 -15.22
CA ASP A 474 -15.05 -2.51 -15.46
C ASP A 474 -14.56 -3.92 -15.09
N GLU A 475 -13.34 -4.28 -15.48
CA GLU A 475 -12.75 -5.57 -15.12
C GLU A 475 -12.46 -5.70 -13.62
N GLU A 476 -11.98 -4.65 -12.96
CA GLU A 476 -11.74 -4.66 -11.52
C GLU A 476 -13.05 -4.86 -10.73
N ARG A 477 -14.14 -4.20 -11.17
CA ARG A 477 -15.48 -4.43 -10.58
C ARG A 477 -15.96 -5.87 -10.75
N ALA A 478 -15.69 -6.50 -11.90
CA ALA A 478 -16.04 -7.91 -12.12
C ALA A 478 -15.16 -8.86 -11.28
N ALA A 479 -13.86 -8.57 -11.20
CA ALA A 479 -12.91 -9.30 -10.38
C ALA A 479 -13.28 -9.25 -8.89
N GLU A 480 -13.69 -8.09 -8.38
CA GLU A 480 -14.01 -7.89 -6.97
C GLU A 480 -15.19 -8.75 -6.50
N VAL A 481 -16.18 -9.01 -7.36
CA VAL A 481 -17.28 -9.94 -7.05
C VAL A 481 -16.77 -11.37 -6.84
N THR A 482 -15.82 -11.81 -7.66
CA THR A 482 -15.24 -13.16 -7.59
C THR A 482 -14.26 -13.29 -6.42
N ILE A 483 -13.51 -12.22 -6.13
CA ILE A 483 -12.66 -12.11 -4.95
C ILE A 483 -13.50 -12.22 -3.68
N GLN A 484 -14.62 -11.48 -3.61
CA GLN A 484 -15.49 -11.48 -2.44
C GLN A 484 -16.09 -12.87 -2.19
N SER A 485 -16.59 -13.56 -3.22
CA SER A 485 -17.13 -14.91 -3.06
C SER A 485 -16.07 -15.90 -2.57
N THR A 486 -14.85 -15.82 -3.12
CA THR A 486 -13.72 -16.68 -2.70
C THR A 486 -13.27 -16.35 -1.27
N ALA A 487 -13.25 -15.07 -0.91
CA ALA A 487 -12.90 -14.61 0.44
C ALA A 487 -13.93 -15.09 1.47
N ASP A 488 -15.22 -15.05 1.14
CA ASP A 488 -16.30 -15.55 2.00
C ASP A 488 -16.19 -17.06 2.22
N GLU A 489 -15.87 -17.84 1.19
CA GLU A 489 -15.60 -19.28 1.31
C GLU A 489 -14.41 -19.57 2.25
N ILE A 490 -13.32 -18.81 2.12
CA ILE A 490 -12.14 -18.95 2.99
C ILE A 490 -12.48 -18.56 4.43
N ASN A 491 -13.17 -17.44 4.64
CA ASN A 491 -13.62 -17.01 5.98
C ASN A 491 -14.53 -18.04 6.65
N GLN A 492 -15.49 -18.61 5.92
CA GLN A 492 -16.40 -19.62 6.45
C GLN A 492 -15.62 -20.86 6.88
N ARG A 493 -14.64 -21.29 6.07
CA ARG A 493 -13.75 -22.38 6.42
C ARG A 493 -12.89 -22.04 7.66
N ASP A 494 -12.28 -20.87 7.71
CA ASP A 494 -11.46 -20.41 8.84
C ASP A 494 -12.29 -20.37 10.14
N HIS A 495 -13.49 -19.80 10.09
CA HIS A 495 -14.44 -19.79 11.20
C HIS A 495 -14.78 -21.21 11.66
N HIS A 496 -15.06 -22.12 10.74
CA HIS A 496 -15.37 -23.51 11.08
C HIS A 496 -14.16 -24.22 11.73
N GLU A 497 -12.95 -24.00 11.22
CA GLU A 497 -11.74 -24.57 11.81
C GLU A 497 -11.47 -24.02 13.22
N ILE A 498 -11.65 -22.72 13.44
CA ILE A 498 -11.53 -22.07 14.76
C ILE A 498 -12.58 -22.62 15.73
N ALA A 499 -13.85 -22.65 15.33
CA ALA A 499 -14.94 -23.18 16.15
C ALA A 499 -14.67 -24.62 16.58
N ARG A 500 -14.14 -25.43 15.66
CA ARG A 500 -13.77 -26.83 15.93
C ARG A 500 -12.57 -26.92 16.87
N MET A 501 -11.56 -26.07 16.72
CA MET A 501 -10.41 -26.00 17.63
C MET A 501 -10.83 -25.63 19.05
N VAL A 502 -11.68 -24.61 19.20
CA VAL A 502 -12.22 -24.18 20.50
C VAL A 502 -13.00 -25.31 21.14
N ALA A 503 -13.96 -25.92 20.42
CA ALA A 503 -14.73 -27.05 20.89
C ALA A 503 -13.84 -28.23 21.34
N ARG A 504 -12.83 -28.57 20.55
CA ARG A 504 -11.85 -29.62 20.89
C ARG A 504 -11.08 -29.29 22.17
N SER A 505 -10.59 -28.05 22.29
CA SER A 505 -9.83 -27.63 23.47
C SER A 505 -10.63 -27.75 24.75
N GLU A 506 -11.93 -27.43 24.69
CA GLU A 506 -12.85 -27.43 25.82
C GLU A 506 -13.25 -28.86 26.25
N ILE A 507 -13.38 -29.78 25.28
CA ILE A 507 -13.55 -31.22 25.52
C ILE A 507 -12.28 -31.81 26.16
N GLU A 508 -11.11 -31.60 25.55
CA GLU A 508 -9.86 -32.19 26.04
C GLU A 508 -9.44 -31.60 27.40
N ARG A 509 -9.79 -30.35 27.71
CA ARG A 509 -9.57 -29.77 29.05
C ARG A 509 -10.29 -30.58 30.12
N ARG A 510 -11.56 -30.92 29.90
CA ARG A 510 -12.37 -31.68 30.87
C ARG A 510 -12.02 -33.15 30.93
N LEU A 511 -11.69 -33.78 29.80
CA LEU A 511 -11.22 -35.17 29.78
C LEU A 511 -9.89 -35.35 30.52
N ARG A 512 -9.06 -34.30 30.60
CA ARG A 512 -7.84 -34.27 31.43
C ARG A 512 -8.14 -34.10 32.92
N GLU A 513 -9.09 -33.24 33.27
CA GLU A 513 -9.46 -32.99 34.67
C GLU A 513 -10.23 -34.17 35.28
N PHE A 514 -11.14 -34.76 34.51
CA PHE A 514 -11.99 -35.88 34.94
C PHE A 514 -11.88 -37.03 33.94
N PRO A 515 -11.20 -38.13 34.31
CA PRO A 515 -10.97 -39.21 33.37
C PRO A 515 -12.28 -39.94 33.08
N ALA A 516 -12.53 -40.24 31.80
CA ALA A 516 -13.77 -40.81 31.31
C ALA A 516 -13.55 -42.18 30.64
N PRO A 517 -14.58 -43.04 30.56
CA PRO A 517 -14.53 -44.28 29.78
C PRO A 517 -14.34 -44.00 28.29
N ASN A 518 -13.69 -44.92 27.57
CA ASN A 518 -13.35 -44.77 26.16
C ASN A 518 -14.58 -44.48 25.28
N PHE A 519 -15.70 -45.17 25.51
CA PHE A 519 -16.94 -44.95 24.73
C PHE A 519 -17.48 -43.51 24.88
N LEU A 520 -17.28 -42.90 26.04
CA LEU A 520 -17.74 -41.54 26.31
C LEU A 520 -16.78 -40.52 25.71
N ALA A 521 -15.47 -40.75 25.83
CA ALA A 521 -14.46 -39.89 25.23
C ALA A 521 -14.54 -39.89 23.69
N SER A 522 -14.72 -41.05 23.05
CA SER A 522 -14.92 -41.14 21.59
C SER A 522 -16.19 -40.39 21.16
N PHE A 523 -17.30 -40.60 21.87
CA PHE A 523 -18.53 -39.85 21.63
C PHE A 523 -18.32 -38.33 21.70
N LEU A 524 -17.61 -37.84 22.72
CA LEU A 524 -17.34 -36.42 22.86
C LEU A 524 -16.44 -35.88 21.74
N ARG A 525 -15.40 -36.63 21.37
CA ARG A 525 -14.43 -36.26 20.32
C ARG A 525 -14.99 -36.33 18.90
N ASP A 526 -15.91 -37.25 18.64
CA ASP A 526 -16.36 -37.58 17.27
C ASP A 526 -17.75 -37.02 16.95
N LYS A 527 -18.64 -36.91 17.95
CA LYS A 527 -20.05 -36.54 17.75
C LYS A 527 -20.42 -35.23 18.43
N TRP A 528 -20.03 -35.08 19.71
CA TRP A 528 -20.39 -33.86 20.48
C TRP A 528 -19.60 -32.63 20.02
N ILE A 529 -18.39 -32.82 19.49
CA ILE A 529 -17.58 -31.74 18.93
C ILE A 529 -18.32 -30.99 17.81
N ASP A 530 -19.10 -31.70 16.98
CA ASP A 530 -19.82 -31.09 15.86
C ASP A 530 -20.97 -30.22 16.38
N THR A 531 -21.69 -30.69 17.41
CA THR A 531 -22.73 -29.90 18.08
C THR A 531 -22.14 -28.62 18.69
N LEU A 532 -21.00 -28.72 19.40
CA LEU A 532 -20.32 -27.54 19.94
C LEU A 532 -19.85 -26.60 18.83
N THR A 533 -19.22 -27.12 17.77
CA THR A 533 -18.77 -26.33 16.62
C THR A 533 -19.95 -25.56 15.99
N GLN A 534 -21.10 -26.20 15.79
CA GLN A 534 -22.30 -25.56 15.24
C GLN A 534 -22.88 -24.48 16.16
N ILE A 535 -22.88 -24.70 17.49
CA ILE A 535 -23.35 -23.68 18.44
C ILE A 535 -22.40 -22.48 18.44
N HIS A 536 -21.09 -22.71 18.41
CA HIS A 536 -20.07 -21.67 18.32
C HIS A 536 -20.24 -20.83 17.06
N LEU A 537 -20.39 -21.47 15.90
CA LEU A 537 -20.59 -20.78 14.62
C LEU A 537 -21.86 -19.92 14.58
N ASN A 538 -22.96 -20.40 15.17
CA ASN A 538 -24.25 -19.73 15.07
C ASN A 538 -24.48 -18.68 16.16
N GLN A 539 -23.95 -18.87 17.38
CA GLN A 539 -24.29 -18.07 18.55
C GLN A 539 -23.06 -17.55 19.33
N GLY A 540 -21.85 -18.06 19.06
CA GLY A 540 -20.62 -17.67 19.74
C GLY A 540 -20.43 -18.29 21.13
N GLU A 541 -19.23 -18.10 21.69
CA GLU A 541 -18.79 -18.66 22.98
C GLU A 541 -19.52 -18.07 24.19
N GLU A 542 -20.00 -16.83 24.10
CA GLU A 542 -20.69 -16.15 25.21
C GLU A 542 -22.18 -16.51 25.28
N SER A 543 -22.69 -17.31 24.34
CA SER A 543 -24.12 -17.62 24.26
C SER A 543 -24.61 -18.51 25.39
N GLU A 544 -25.89 -18.34 25.76
CA GLU A 544 -26.56 -19.24 26.71
C GLU A 544 -26.58 -20.69 26.19
N ALA A 545 -26.70 -20.89 24.87
CA ALA A 545 -26.68 -22.23 24.27
C ALA A 545 -25.31 -22.90 24.40
N TRP A 546 -24.21 -22.15 24.19
CA TRP A 546 -22.86 -22.65 24.41
C TRP A 546 -22.64 -23.06 25.87
N ASN A 547 -22.99 -22.19 26.81
CA ASN A 547 -22.90 -22.47 28.24
C ASN A 547 -23.77 -23.67 28.65
N SER A 548 -24.98 -23.81 28.09
CA SER A 548 -25.84 -24.97 28.33
C SER A 548 -25.27 -26.27 27.75
N ALA A 549 -24.64 -26.21 26.58
CA ALA A 549 -23.99 -27.37 25.96
C ALA A 549 -22.76 -27.81 26.76
N LEU A 550 -21.97 -26.86 27.27
CA LEU A 550 -20.85 -27.15 28.18
C LEU A 550 -21.33 -27.73 29.52
N ALA A 551 -22.39 -27.18 30.11
CA ALA A 551 -22.98 -27.73 31.33
C ALA A 551 -23.49 -29.17 31.12
N THR A 552 -24.07 -29.46 29.96
CA THR A 552 -24.50 -30.83 29.61
C THR A 552 -23.31 -31.78 29.51
N LEU A 553 -22.19 -31.31 28.94
CA LEU A 553 -20.95 -32.07 28.88
C LEU A 553 -20.34 -32.28 30.27
N ASP A 554 -20.35 -31.27 31.14
CA ASP A 554 -19.92 -31.37 32.54
C ASP A 554 -20.76 -32.38 33.33
N ASP A 555 -22.08 -32.32 33.19
CA ASP A 555 -23.00 -33.25 33.82
C ASP A 555 -22.80 -34.70 33.30
N LEU A 556 -22.49 -34.86 32.01
CA LEU A 556 -22.22 -36.16 31.39
C LEU A 556 -20.90 -36.76 31.89
N VAL A 557 -19.82 -35.98 31.91
CA VAL A 557 -18.53 -36.41 32.46
C VAL A 557 -18.67 -36.71 33.95
N TRP A 558 -19.40 -35.89 34.71
CA TRP A 558 -19.68 -36.14 36.13
C TRP A 558 -20.51 -37.41 36.34
N SER A 559 -21.48 -37.71 35.49
CA SER A 559 -22.41 -38.83 35.68
C SER A 559 -21.74 -40.23 35.77
N VAL A 560 -20.57 -40.39 35.15
CA VAL A 560 -19.77 -41.62 35.16
C VAL A 560 -18.73 -41.67 36.30
N GLN A 561 -18.57 -40.58 37.06
CA GLN A 561 -17.68 -40.49 38.22
C GLN A 561 -18.27 -41.16 39.48
N PRO A 562 -17.43 -41.70 40.38
CA PRO A 562 -17.88 -42.43 41.57
C PRO A 562 -18.76 -41.57 42.51
N LYS A 563 -19.91 -42.10 42.92
CA LYS A 563 -20.86 -41.42 43.84
C LYS A 563 -20.64 -41.89 45.28
N ARG A 564 -19.80 -41.13 46.01
CA ARG A 564 -19.42 -41.43 47.39
C ARG A 564 -20.53 -41.15 48.39
N LEU A 565 -21.28 -40.05 48.20
CA LEU A 565 -22.36 -39.65 49.12
C LEU A 565 -23.72 -40.13 48.62
N THR A 566 -24.63 -40.39 49.55
CA THR A 566 -26.05 -40.66 49.24
C THR A 566 -26.75 -39.46 48.61
N ALA A 567 -26.29 -38.24 48.91
CA ALA A 567 -26.73 -37.01 48.26
C ALA A 567 -26.37 -36.99 46.76
N ASP A 568 -25.15 -37.42 46.40
CA ASP A 568 -24.69 -37.45 45.00
C ASP A 568 -25.52 -38.42 44.15
N ARG A 569 -25.93 -39.55 44.74
CA ARG A 569 -26.79 -40.54 44.08
C ARG A 569 -28.19 -39.98 43.81
N ARG A 570 -28.75 -39.23 44.76
CA ARG A 570 -30.03 -38.54 44.56
C ARG A 570 -29.93 -37.45 43.50
N ARG A 571 -28.82 -36.70 43.48
CA ARG A 571 -28.53 -35.69 42.44
C ARG A 571 -28.46 -36.33 41.05
N LEU A 572 -27.76 -37.46 40.91
CA LEU A 572 -27.67 -38.19 39.64
C LEU A 572 -29.05 -38.58 39.11
N VAL A 573 -29.89 -39.20 39.94
CA VAL A 573 -31.25 -39.61 39.52
C VAL A 573 -32.13 -38.42 39.11
N ALA A 574 -32.02 -37.29 39.82
CA ALA A 574 -32.76 -36.07 39.48
C ALA A 574 -32.29 -35.45 38.15
N MET A 575 -30.99 -35.54 37.86
CA MET A 575 -30.35 -34.94 36.69
C MET A 575 -30.53 -35.77 35.41
N LEU A 576 -30.56 -37.10 35.52
CA LEU A 576 -30.60 -38.04 34.38
C LEU A 576 -31.72 -37.74 33.38
N ARG A 577 -32.94 -37.43 33.85
CA ARG A 577 -34.07 -37.16 32.94
C ARG A 577 -33.83 -35.92 32.08
N ASN A 578 -33.24 -34.87 32.65
CA ASN A 578 -32.93 -33.64 31.91
C ASN A 578 -31.70 -33.84 31.00
N LEU A 579 -30.67 -34.53 31.48
CA LEU A 579 -29.47 -34.83 30.70
C LEU A 579 -29.79 -35.64 29.44
N LEU A 580 -30.61 -36.69 29.57
CA LEU A 580 -31.02 -37.49 28.41
C LEU A 580 -31.86 -36.69 27.40
N LYS A 581 -32.65 -35.73 27.89
CA LYS A 581 -33.43 -34.82 27.02
C LYS A 581 -32.50 -33.86 26.27
N GLN A 582 -31.52 -33.27 26.95
CA GLN A 582 -30.53 -32.37 26.37
C GLN A 582 -29.62 -33.09 25.36
N LEU A 583 -29.16 -34.30 25.71
CA LEU A 583 -28.35 -35.14 24.83
C LEU A 583 -29.13 -35.48 23.55
N HIS A 584 -30.38 -35.91 23.66
CA HIS A 584 -31.22 -36.15 22.48
C HIS A 584 -31.50 -34.89 21.64
N GLY A 585 -31.66 -33.73 22.27
CA GLY A 585 -31.83 -32.46 21.57
C GLY A 585 -30.58 -32.02 20.82
N GLY A 586 -29.41 -32.08 21.45
CA GLY A 586 -28.13 -31.70 20.85
C GLY A 586 -27.64 -32.66 19.75
N LEU A 587 -28.14 -33.90 19.76
CA LEU A 587 -27.81 -34.95 18.78
C LEU A 587 -28.79 -35.06 17.62
N HIS A 588 -29.85 -34.23 17.57
CA HIS A 588 -30.86 -34.32 16.52
C HIS A 588 -30.29 -34.13 15.10
N ASN A 589 -29.16 -33.42 14.99
CA ASN A 589 -28.49 -33.13 13.71
C ASN A 589 -27.23 -33.99 13.46
N VAL A 590 -26.93 -34.94 14.34
CA VAL A 590 -25.73 -35.80 14.23
C VAL A 590 -26.10 -37.14 13.59
N ALA A 591 -25.32 -37.57 12.60
CA ALA A 591 -25.53 -38.86 11.93
C ALA A 591 -25.03 -40.03 12.80
N TRP A 592 -25.93 -41.01 13.00
CA TRP A 592 -25.66 -42.26 13.72
C TRP A 592 -25.69 -43.44 12.75
N GLU A 593 -24.76 -44.36 12.91
CA GLU A 593 -24.82 -45.65 12.21
C GLU A 593 -25.87 -46.58 12.85
N GLN A 594 -26.33 -47.60 12.10
CA GLN A 594 -27.37 -48.51 12.56
C GLN A 594 -26.94 -49.26 13.83
N GLY A 595 -27.64 -49.07 14.94
CA GLY A 595 -27.36 -49.71 16.24
C GLY A 595 -26.28 -49.03 17.10
N GLU A 596 -25.57 -48.02 16.58
CA GLU A 596 -24.52 -47.29 17.33
C GLU A 596 -25.12 -46.55 18.54
N ARG A 597 -26.27 -45.90 18.34
CA ARG A 597 -26.98 -45.17 19.39
C ARG A 597 -27.45 -46.07 20.53
N GLU A 598 -27.99 -47.24 20.21
CA GLU A 598 -28.46 -48.21 21.20
C GLU A 598 -27.29 -48.75 22.01
N THR A 599 -26.16 -49.00 21.35
CA THR A 599 -24.91 -49.45 21.98
C THR A 599 -24.36 -48.39 22.93
N PHE A 600 -24.29 -47.13 22.51
CA PHE A 600 -23.87 -46.02 23.36
C PHE A 600 -24.75 -45.89 24.61
N MET A 601 -26.07 -45.96 24.44
CA MET A 601 -27.02 -45.87 25.55
C MET A 601 -26.89 -47.05 26.52
N SER A 602 -26.68 -48.27 26.01
CA SER A 602 -26.41 -49.45 26.84
C SER A 602 -25.15 -49.26 27.68
N ASN A 603 -24.06 -48.83 27.05
CA ASN A 603 -22.79 -48.55 27.72
C ASN A 603 -22.93 -47.46 28.79
N LEU A 604 -23.72 -46.41 28.52
CA LEU A 604 -23.98 -45.33 29.47
C LEU A 604 -24.74 -45.84 30.72
N VAL A 605 -25.74 -46.69 30.54
CA VAL A 605 -26.49 -47.31 31.64
C VAL A 605 -25.57 -48.17 32.51
N GLU A 606 -24.70 -48.97 31.90
CA GLU A 606 -23.72 -49.78 32.62
C GLU A 606 -22.71 -48.92 33.40
N ALA A 607 -22.24 -47.83 32.81
CA ALA A 607 -21.35 -46.87 33.47
C ALA A 607 -22.03 -46.19 34.68
N HIS A 608 -23.30 -45.80 34.57
CA HIS A 608 -24.07 -45.27 35.71
C HIS A 608 -24.27 -46.32 36.81
N ALA A 609 -24.56 -47.57 36.44
CA ALA A 609 -24.67 -48.66 37.40
C ALA A 609 -23.35 -48.88 38.16
N ALA A 610 -22.22 -48.77 37.48
CA ALA A 610 -20.90 -48.82 38.10
C ALA A 610 -20.63 -47.65 39.04
N ALA A 611 -21.01 -46.43 38.64
CA ALA A 611 -20.79 -45.20 39.41
C ALA A 611 -21.53 -45.17 40.77
N VAL A 612 -22.65 -45.88 40.88
CA VAL A 612 -23.49 -45.93 42.09
C VAL A 612 -23.11 -47.07 43.04
N LYS A 613 -22.33 -48.07 42.59
CA LYS A 613 -21.93 -49.24 43.41
C LYS A 613 -21.07 -48.79 44.60
N PRO A 614 -21.50 -49.05 45.86
CA PRO A 614 -20.76 -48.64 47.05
C PRO A 614 -19.35 -49.24 47.13
N SER A 615 -19.15 -50.45 46.61
CA SER A 615 -17.86 -51.15 46.59
C SER A 615 -16.80 -50.49 45.68
N LEU A 616 -17.22 -49.63 44.75
CA LEU A 616 -16.35 -48.96 43.78
C LEU A 616 -16.16 -47.46 44.08
N ALA A 617 -16.65 -46.98 45.23
CA ALA A 617 -16.63 -45.56 45.60
C ALA A 617 -15.21 -45.00 45.87
N SER A 618 -14.24 -45.89 46.15
CA SER A 618 -12.82 -45.55 46.35
C SER A 618 -12.01 -45.53 45.07
N THR A 619 -12.51 -46.11 43.98
CA THR A 619 -11.81 -46.18 42.68
C THR A 619 -12.05 -44.89 41.89
N PRO A 620 -11.01 -44.26 41.31
CA PRO A 620 -11.15 -42.99 40.58
C PRO A 620 -12.05 -43.12 39.34
N LEU A 621 -12.10 -44.30 38.70
CA LEU A 621 -12.99 -44.63 37.59
C LEU A 621 -13.68 -46.00 37.84
N PRO A 622 -14.95 -46.03 38.26
CA PRO A 622 -15.69 -47.26 38.52
C PRO A 622 -15.86 -48.18 37.30
N THR A 623 -15.76 -47.64 36.09
CA THR A 623 -15.88 -48.42 34.85
C THR A 623 -14.70 -49.35 34.60
N VAL A 624 -13.53 -49.11 35.21
CA VAL A 624 -12.37 -50.02 35.10
C VAL A 624 -12.72 -51.40 35.64
N ALA A 625 -13.45 -51.47 36.77
CA ALA A 625 -13.90 -52.74 37.33
C ALA A 625 -14.94 -53.45 36.44
N VAL A 626 -15.73 -52.70 35.67
CA VAL A 626 -16.64 -53.28 34.66
C VAL A 626 -15.84 -53.81 33.47
N ALA A 627 -14.82 -53.08 33.02
CA ALA A 627 -13.93 -53.53 31.96
C ALA A 627 -13.23 -54.84 32.33
N GLU A 628 -12.65 -54.93 33.53
CA GLU A 628 -12.01 -56.14 34.05
C GLU A 628 -13.00 -57.32 34.13
N ALA A 629 -14.19 -57.11 34.67
CA ALA A 629 -15.22 -58.15 34.72
C ALA A 629 -15.66 -58.61 33.32
N ALA A 630 -15.78 -57.69 32.36
CA ALA A 630 -16.12 -57.99 30.98
C ALA A 630 -15.01 -58.74 30.24
N THR A 631 -13.73 -58.44 30.51
CA THR A 631 -12.60 -59.21 29.94
C THR A 631 -12.61 -60.66 30.40
N VAL A 632 -12.83 -60.91 31.70
CA VAL A 632 -12.94 -62.27 32.24
C VAL A 632 -14.16 -63.00 31.66
N ALA A 633 -15.29 -62.32 31.52
CA ALA A 633 -16.48 -62.90 30.89
C ALA A 633 -16.24 -63.26 29.41
N ALA A 634 -15.49 -62.45 28.67
CA ALA A 634 -15.11 -62.73 27.30
C ALA A 634 -14.21 -63.97 27.17
N GLU A 635 -13.22 -64.12 28.05
CA GLU A 635 -12.34 -65.30 28.09
C GLU A 635 -13.12 -66.57 28.41
N GLN A 636 -14.06 -66.50 29.36
CA GLN A 636 -14.94 -67.63 29.70
C GLN A 636 -15.90 -68.01 28.57
N ALA A 637 -16.47 -67.04 27.86
CA ALA A 637 -17.34 -67.30 26.71
C ALA A 637 -16.54 -67.88 25.52
N THR A 638 -15.32 -67.39 25.29
CA THR A 638 -14.39 -67.94 24.29
C THR A 638 -14.05 -69.39 24.61
N ALA A 639 -13.76 -69.71 25.87
CA ALA A 639 -13.48 -71.08 26.32
C ALA A 639 -14.70 -72.02 26.20
N LYS A 640 -15.92 -71.48 26.23
CA LYS A 640 -17.19 -72.21 26.03
C LYS A 640 -17.63 -72.32 24.57
N GLY A 641 -16.89 -71.72 23.63
CA GLY A 641 -17.22 -71.74 22.19
C GLY A 641 -18.35 -70.78 21.77
N ASP A 642 -18.79 -69.89 22.65
CA ASP A 642 -19.82 -68.88 22.33
C ASP A 642 -19.15 -67.58 21.84
N ILE A 643 -18.98 -67.51 20.52
CA ILE A 643 -18.26 -66.42 19.85
C ILE A 643 -19.03 -65.09 19.94
N GLU A 644 -20.36 -65.12 19.87
CA GLU A 644 -21.18 -63.89 19.88
C GLU A 644 -21.14 -63.21 21.25
N THR A 645 -21.28 -64.00 22.31
CA THR A 645 -21.20 -63.49 23.70
C THR A 645 -19.77 -63.04 24.03
N ALA A 646 -18.74 -63.75 23.54
CA ALA A 646 -17.35 -63.33 23.69
C ALA A 646 -17.07 -61.99 23.02
N ASN A 647 -17.60 -61.76 21.81
CA ASN A 647 -17.43 -60.49 21.10
C ASN A 647 -18.17 -59.33 21.77
N LYS A 648 -19.39 -59.54 22.26
CA LYS A 648 -20.14 -58.52 23.04
C LYS A 648 -19.39 -58.14 24.33
N ALA A 649 -18.86 -59.13 25.06
CA ALA A 649 -18.09 -58.90 26.27
C ALA A 649 -16.75 -58.17 26.01
N ARG A 650 -16.07 -58.47 24.88
CA ARG A 650 -14.87 -57.72 24.46
C ARG A 650 -15.17 -56.27 24.08
N ALA A 651 -16.26 -56.04 23.34
CA ALA A 651 -16.68 -54.68 22.97
C ALA A 651 -17.00 -53.85 24.21
N LEU A 652 -17.69 -54.43 25.18
CA LEU A 652 -17.99 -53.78 26.46
C LEU A 652 -16.70 -53.51 27.27
N ALA A 653 -15.78 -54.47 27.33
CA ALA A 653 -14.50 -54.27 27.99
C ALA A 653 -13.74 -53.08 27.40
N GLN A 654 -13.62 -53.01 26.06
CA GLN A 654 -12.97 -51.89 25.37
C GLN A 654 -13.68 -50.56 25.61
N ALA A 655 -15.03 -50.55 25.61
CA ALA A 655 -15.82 -49.36 25.88
C ALA A 655 -15.58 -48.79 27.30
N MET A 656 -15.44 -49.67 28.30
CA MET A 656 -15.35 -49.30 29.72
C MET A 656 -13.93 -48.99 30.21
N THR A 657 -12.89 -49.31 29.44
CA THR A 657 -11.51 -48.91 29.73
C THR A 657 -11.35 -47.38 29.77
N PRO A 658 -10.38 -46.84 30.54
CA PRO A 658 -10.08 -45.41 30.52
C PRO A 658 -9.67 -44.96 29.11
N ALA A 659 -10.20 -43.83 28.67
CA ALA A 659 -9.83 -43.26 27.38
C ALA A 659 -8.34 -42.88 27.34
N PRO A 660 -7.64 -43.10 26.22
CA PRO A 660 -6.32 -42.53 26.02
C PRO A 660 -6.42 -40.99 26.07
N LEU A 661 -5.56 -40.37 26.87
CA LEU A 661 -5.38 -38.92 26.84
C LEU A 661 -4.88 -38.52 25.45
N ALA A 662 -5.40 -37.43 24.90
CA ALA A 662 -4.83 -36.88 23.69
C ALA A 662 -3.35 -36.51 23.98
N PRO A 663 -2.42 -36.78 23.04
CA PRO A 663 -1.05 -36.31 23.18
C PRO A 663 -1.08 -34.79 23.41
N GLU A 664 -0.21 -34.30 24.30
CA GLU A 664 -0.06 -32.85 24.45
C GLU A 664 0.29 -32.25 23.09
N PRO A 665 -0.31 -31.11 22.72
CA PRO A 665 0.07 -30.44 21.48
C PRO A 665 1.58 -30.21 21.53
N GLU A 666 2.30 -30.70 20.51
CA GLU A 666 3.70 -30.39 20.36
C GLU A 666 3.86 -28.86 20.42
N PRO A 667 4.89 -28.34 21.11
CA PRO A 667 5.11 -26.91 21.17
C PRO A 667 5.21 -26.39 19.73
N VAL A 668 4.24 -25.55 19.34
CA VAL A 668 4.26 -24.90 18.03
C VAL A 668 5.62 -24.20 17.93
N PRO A 669 6.43 -24.48 16.90
CA PRO A 669 7.71 -23.82 16.75
C PRO A 669 7.46 -22.32 16.74
N ALA A 670 8.25 -21.58 17.53
CA ALA A 670 8.09 -20.13 17.62
C ALA A 670 8.20 -19.53 16.21
N PRO A 671 7.29 -18.62 15.82
CA PRO A 671 7.37 -17.98 14.51
C PRO A 671 8.72 -17.28 14.41
N VAL A 672 9.45 -17.57 13.32
CA VAL A 672 10.74 -16.95 13.06
C VAL A 672 10.49 -15.50 12.67
N GLN A 673 10.67 -14.59 13.62
CA GLN A 673 10.63 -13.15 13.38
C GLN A 673 11.93 -12.74 12.68
N ASP A 674 11.88 -12.71 11.35
CA ASP A 674 12.96 -12.20 10.51
C ASP A 674 12.46 -11.12 9.55
N ARG A 675 13.38 -10.52 8.79
CA ARG A 675 13.05 -9.48 7.81
C ARG A 675 11.98 -9.91 6.80
N PHE A 676 11.89 -11.20 6.50
CA PHE A 676 10.94 -11.73 5.50
C PHE A 676 9.53 -11.86 6.07
N ALA A 677 9.41 -12.17 7.36
CA ALA A 677 8.15 -12.08 8.09
C ALA A 677 7.66 -10.62 8.18
N GLU A 678 8.56 -9.66 8.40
CA GLU A 678 8.21 -8.23 8.36
C GLU A 678 7.74 -7.77 6.98
N VAL A 679 8.42 -8.20 5.91
CA VAL A 679 8.01 -7.91 4.52
C VAL A 679 6.63 -8.52 4.23
N ALA A 680 6.39 -9.78 4.60
CA ALA A 680 5.10 -10.42 4.44
C ALA A 680 3.99 -9.68 5.21
N ALA A 681 4.28 -9.21 6.43
CA ALA A 681 3.34 -8.42 7.23
C ALA A 681 3.08 -7.02 6.67
N SER A 682 4.04 -6.42 5.96
CA SER A 682 3.93 -5.08 5.36
C SER A 682 3.14 -5.04 4.04
N LEU A 683 2.73 -6.20 3.51
CA LEU A 683 1.98 -6.29 2.26
C LEU A 683 0.56 -5.73 2.40
N GLU A 684 0.24 -4.77 1.55
CA GLU A 684 -1.08 -4.15 1.46
C GLU A 684 -1.90 -4.73 0.30
N ARG A 685 -3.24 -4.67 0.44
CA ARG A 685 -4.14 -5.06 -0.65
C ARG A 685 -3.85 -4.22 -1.89
N GLY A 686 -3.80 -4.88 -3.03
CA GLY A 686 -3.50 -4.28 -4.31
C GLY A 686 -2.03 -4.38 -4.75
N MET A 687 -1.12 -4.77 -3.85
CA MET A 687 0.28 -4.99 -4.19
C MET A 687 0.44 -6.23 -5.07
N TRP A 688 1.30 -6.12 -6.08
CA TRP A 688 1.65 -7.21 -6.98
C TRP A 688 2.86 -7.96 -6.43
N VAL A 689 2.74 -9.28 -6.40
CA VAL A 689 3.82 -10.20 -6.04
C VAL A 689 4.06 -11.13 -7.22
N GLU A 690 5.30 -11.21 -7.63
CA GLU A 690 5.80 -12.19 -8.58
C GLU A 690 6.02 -13.51 -7.85
N PHE A 691 5.42 -14.58 -8.34
CA PHE A 691 5.63 -15.94 -7.85
C PHE A 691 6.31 -16.79 -8.92
N GLU A 692 7.34 -17.54 -8.54
CA GLU A 692 7.93 -18.56 -9.41
C GLU A 692 7.02 -19.79 -9.43
N GLY A 693 6.48 -20.14 -10.60
CA GLY A 693 5.68 -21.34 -10.82
C GLY A 693 6.53 -22.62 -10.88
N GLU A 694 5.89 -23.78 -10.78
CA GLU A 694 6.59 -25.08 -10.84
C GLU A 694 7.32 -25.32 -12.17
N ASP A 695 6.86 -24.68 -13.25
CA ASP A 695 7.44 -24.74 -14.59
C ASP A 695 8.58 -23.73 -14.81
N GLY A 696 8.95 -22.95 -13.78
CA GLY A 696 9.94 -21.86 -13.87
C GLY A 696 9.42 -20.58 -14.53
N HIS A 697 8.15 -20.53 -14.92
CA HIS A 697 7.48 -19.32 -15.39
C HIS A 697 7.04 -18.44 -14.22
N LEU A 698 7.24 -17.14 -14.38
CA LEU A 698 6.89 -16.12 -13.39
C LEU A 698 5.40 -15.79 -13.53
N ALA A 699 4.66 -15.90 -12.43
CA ALA A 699 3.23 -15.59 -12.36
C ALA A 699 3.03 -14.39 -11.43
N PHE A 700 2.52 -13.30 -11.98
CA PHE A 700 2.14 -12.13 -11.20
C PHE A 700 0.76 -12.35 -10.58
N ALA A 701 0.66 -12.13 -9.27
CA ALA A 701 -0.61 -12.16 -8.59
C ALA A 701 -0.76 -10.94 -7.69
N LYS A 702 -1.96 -10.37 -7.68
CA LYS A 702 -2.33 -9.21 -6.88
C LYS A 702 -2.83 -9.70 -5.53
N LEU A 703 -2.37 -9.10 -4.44
CA LEU A 703 -2.92 -9.35 -3.12
C LEU A 703 -4.35 -8.79 -3.07
N ALA A 704 -5.34 -9.66 -3.17
CA ALA A 704 -6.74 -9.27 -3.27
C ALA A 704 -7.38 -9.10 -1.89
N TRP A 705 -7.03 -9.98 -0.96
CA TRP A 705 -7.68 -10.02 0.33
C TRP A 705 -6.77 -10.66 1.40
N VAL A 706 -6.98 -10.26 2.66
CA VAL A 706 -6.24 -10.77 3.82
C VAL A 706 -7.25 -11.20 4.87
N SER A 707 -7.13 -12.44 5.35
CA SER A 707 -8.01 -13.04 6.37
C SER A 707 -7.79 -12.36 7.73
N PRO A 708 -8.85 -11.80 8.34
CA PRO A 708 -8.75 -11.18 9.66
C PRO A 708 -8.57 -12.21 10.79
N LEU A 709 -8.85 -13.49 10.53
CA LEU A 709 -8.89 -14.54 11.54
C LEU A 709 -7.58 -15.32 11.63
N ARG A 710 -7.02 -15.70 10.48
CA ARG A 710 -5.84 -16.57 10.39
C ARG A 710 -4.64 -15.96 9.70
N GLY A 711 -4.74 -14.70 9.24
CA GLY A 711 -3.65 -14.06 8.51
C GLY A 711 -3.33 -14.75 7.18
N THR A 712 -4.32 -15.41 6.57
CA THR A 712 -4.22 -16.00 5.22
C THR A 712 -4.32 -14.90 4.17
N TYR A 713 -3.32 -14.81 3.30
CA TYR A 713 -3.26 -13.90 2.16
C TYR A 713 -3.84 -14.60 0.92
N LEU A 714 -4.83 -13.97 0.30
CA LEU A 714 -5.43 -14.42 -0.97
C LEU A 714 -4.85 -13.60 -2.13
N PHE A 715 -4.11 -14.29 -2.99
CA PHE A 715 -3.59 -13.73 -4.22
C PHE A 715 -4.46 -14.18 -5.39
N THR A 716 -4.86 -13.22 -6.23
CA THR A 716 -5.66 -13.48 -7.43
C THR A 716 -4.97 -12.98 -8.68
N ASN A 717 -5.37 -13.53 -9.82
CA ASN A 717 -5.03 -12.93 -11.10
C ASN A 717 -5.83 -11.64 -11.34
N ARG A 718 -5.56 -10.97 -12.46
CA ARG A 718 -6.24 -9.74 -12.90
C ARG A 718 -7.77 -9.88 -12.97
N GLN A 719 -8.27 -11.08 -13.30
CA GLN A 719 -9.70 -11.38 -13.42
C GLN A 719 -10.36 -11.76 -12.07
N GLY A 720 -9.63 -11.67 -10.95
CA GLY A 720 -10.14 -12.01 -9.62
C GLY A 720 -10.22 -13.51 -9.34
N GLN A 721 -9.71 -14.35 -10.22
CA GLN A 721 -9.65 -15.79 -9.98
C GLN A 721 -8.52 -16.12 -9.02
N LYS A 722 -8.78 -17.08 -8.12
CA LYS A 722 -7.80 -17.54 -7.13
C LYS A 722 -6.55 -18.07 -7.82
N ALA A 723 -5.41 -17.42 -7.56
CA ALA A 723 -4.10 -17.90 -7.97
C ALA A 723 -3.49 -18.75 -6.86
N VAL A 724 -3.31 -18.17 -5.67
CA VAL A 724 -2.76 -18.87 -4.51
C VAL A 724 -3.31 -18.31 -3.20
N SER A 725 -3.49 -19.16 -2.21
CA SER A 725 -3.79 -18.76 -0.82
C SER A 725 -2.66 -19.24 0.07
N LEU A 726 -2.02 -18.31 0.80
CA LEU A 726 -0.83 -18.57 1.61
C LEU A 726 -1.01 -17.99 3.01
N THR A 727 -0.49 -18.66 4.02
CA THR A 727 -0.34 -18.07 5.36
C THR A 727 0.83 -17.07 5.40
N ALA A 728 0.87 -16.20 6.42
CA ALA A 728 1.98 -15.26 6.63
C ALA A 728 3.35 -15.97 6.65
N ASP A 729 3.43 -17.12 7.31
CA ASP A 729 4.66 -17.90 7.45
C ASP A 729 5.08 -18.54 6.11
N GLU A 730 4.14 -19.12 5.36
CA GLU A 730 4.40 -19.68 4.03
C GLU A 730 4.84 -18.60 3.04
N LEU A 731 4.24 -17.41 3.14
CA LEU A 731 4.62 -16.27 2.31
C LEU A 731 6.02 -15.77 2.66
N ALA A 732 6.34 -15.67 3.95
CA ALA A 732 7.70 -15.36 4.42
C ALA A 732 8.71 -16.42 3.95
N ASP A 733 8.37 -17.70 3.98
CA ASP A 733 9.21 -18.79 3.45
C ASP A 733 9.45 -18.69 1.95
N ARG A 734 8.44 -18.27 1.17
CA ARG A 734 8.61 -18.02 -0.26
C ARG A 734 9.52 -16.82 -0.54
N PHE A 735 9.44 -15.77 0.27
CA PHE A 735 10.42 -14.67 0.20
C PHE A 735 11.83 -15.13 0.62
N ARG A 736 11.96 -15.97 1.65
CA ARG A 736 13.26 -16.54 2.09
C ARG A 736 13.93 -17.38 1.01
N THR A 737 13.14 -18.11 0.22
CA THR A 737 13.62 -19.02 -0.82
C THR A 737 13.75 -18.35 -2.19
N ASP A 738 13.61 -17.03 -2.28
CA ASP A 738 13.64 -16.24 -3.54
C ASP A 738 12.56 -16.67 -4.57
N ARG A 739 11.54 -17.41 -4.14
CA ARG A 739 10.41 -17.87 -4.99
C ARG A 739 9.26 -16.86 -5.07
N ALA A 740 9.37 -15.76 -4.32
CA ALA A 740 8.45 -14.64 -4.39
C ALA A 740 9.23 -13.32 -4.36
N ARG A 741 8.80 -12.34 -5.17
CA ARG A 741 9.36 -10.98 -5.18
C ARG A 741 8.26 -9.93 -5.27
N LEU A 742 8.45 -8.83 -4.55
CA LEU A 742 7.55 -7.69 -4.62
C LEU A 742 7.81 -6.92 -5.92
N VAL A 743 6.75 -6.59 -6.65
CA VAL A 743 6.86 -5.71 -7.83
C VAL A 743 6.91 -4.25 -7.37
N GLU A 744 7.83 -3.45 -7.93
CA GLU A 744 7.98 -2.03 -7.58
C GLU A 744 6.78 -1.20 -8.05
N ALA A 745 6.23 -0.36 -7.16
CA ALA A 745 4.99 0.38 -7.38
C ALA A 745 5.15 1.75 -8.10
N ALA A 746 6.34 2.12 -8.56
CA ALA A 746 6.58 3.43 -9.17
C ALA A 746 6.26 3.44 -10.69
N PRO A 747 5.67 4.53 -11.24
CA PRO A 747 5.35 4.60 -12.66
C PRO A 747 6.58 4.39 -13.55
N LEU A 748 6.43 3.57 -14.59
CA LEU A 748 7.56 3.09 -15.39
C LEU A 748 8.35 4.24 -16.05
N VAL A 749 7.65 5.23 -16.61
CA VAL A 749 8.27 6.40 -17.24
C VAL A 749 9.03 7.24 -16.21
N ASP A 750 8.51 7.39 -14.99
CA ASP A 750 9.17 8.15 -13.92
C ASP A 750 10.45 7.45 -13.44
N ARG A 751 10.43 6.11 -13.29
CA ARG A 751 11.62 5.29 -13.00
C ARG A 751 12.69 5.49 -14.06
N ALA A 752 12.29 5.48 -15.33
CA ALA A 752 13.18 5.74 -16.45
C ALA A 752 13.83 7.12 -16.35
N PHE A 753 13.05 8.18 -16.07
CA PHE A 753 13.56 9.54 -15.95
C PHE A 753 14.55 9.72 -14.78
N VAL A 754 14.32 9.07 -13.64
CA VAL A 754 15.27 9.09 -12.51
C VAL A 754 16.57 8.37 -12.89
N SER A 755 16.48 7.22 -13.55
CA SER A 755 17.65 6.48 -14.06
C SER A 755 18.42 7.28 -15.12
N MET A 756 17.71 7.98 -16.01
CA MET A 756 18.30 8.89 -16.99
C MET A 756 19.05 10.04 -16.33
N MET A 757 18.49 10.66 -15.29
CA MET A 757 19.17 11.72 -14.54
C MET A 757 20.48 11.22 -13.95
N ALA A 758 20.48 10.05 -13.32
CA ALA A 758 21.69 9.43 -12.79
C ALA A 758 22.73 9.15 -13.89
N LYS A 759 22.32 8.58 -15.03
CA LYS A 759 23.21 8.31 -16.18
C LYS A 759 23.75 9.61 -16.80
N LEU A 760 22.95 10.67 -16.88
CA LEU A 760 23.37 11.98 -17.41
C LEU A 760 24.35 12.68 -16.47
N GLU A 761 24.08 12.65 -15.15
CA GLU A 761 25.01 13.15 -14.14
C GLU A 761 26.35 12.40 -14.17
N GLU A 762 26.34 11.09 -14.39
CA GLU A 762 27.57 10.30 -14.54
C GLU A 762 28.34 10.66 -15.83
N LYS A 763 27.63 10.83 -16.95
CA LYS A 763 28.20 11.14 -18.28
C LYS A 763 28.73 12.58 -18.37
N PHE A 764 28.18 13.53 -17.60
CA PHE A 764 28.55 14.95 -17.63
C PHE A 764 29.24 15.45 -16.34
N GLY A 765 29.18 14.71 -15.24
CA GLY A 765 29.79 15.06 -13.94
C GLY A 765 31.23 14.57 -13.77
N THR A 766 31.70 13.64 -14.62
CA THR A 766 33.05 13.06 -14.55
C THR A 766 34.17 13.97 -15.07
N ASP A 767 33.87 15.11 -15.69
CA ASP A 767 34.87 16.11 -16.15
C ASP A 767 35.28 17.12 -15.06
N ALA A 768 34.75 17.03 -13.83
CA ALA A 768 35.08 17.91 -12.72
C ALA A 768 36.18 17.33 -11.82
N THR A 769 37.40 17.12 -12.34
CA THR A 769 38.57 16.94 -11.48
C THR A 769 39.11 18.32 -11.05
N PRO A 770 39.22 18.64 -9.74
CA PRO A 770 39.82 19.91 -9.33
C PRO A 770 41.32 19.89 -9.64
N ALA A 771 41.78 20.90 -10.38
CA ALA A 771 43.19 21.11 -10.69
C ALA A 771 44.04 21.22 -9.41
N PRO A 772 45.30 20.75 -9.42
CA PRO A 772 46.18 20.83 -8.25
C PRO A 772 46.53 22.30 -7.98
N GLU A 773 46.41 22.71 -6.72
CA GLU A 773 46.77 24.07 -6.27
C GLU A 773 48.25 24.37 -6.56
N PRO A 774 48.58 25.56 -7.10
CA PRO A 774 49.98 25.97 -7.25
C PRO A 774 50.57 26.40 -5.91
N ALA A 775 51.84 26.01 -5.73
CA ALA A 775 52.65 26.09 -4.51
C ALA A 775 52.86 27.49 -3.91
#